data_AF-A0A7X7ABV8-F1
#
_entry.id   AF-A0A7X7ABV8-F1
#
_cell.length_a   1.000
_cell.length_b   1.000
_cell.length_c   1.000
_cell.angle_alpha   90.00
_cell.angle_beta   90.00
_cell.angle_gamma   90.00
#
_symmetry.space_group_name_H-M   'P 1'
#
loop_
_entity.id
_entity.type
_entity.pdbx_description
1 polymer ?
#
loop_
_entity_poly.entity_id
_entity_poly.type
_entity_poly.pdbx_seq_one_letter_code
_entity_poly.pdbx_strand_id
1 'polypeptide(L)'
;MKANSHKGVSSLAVYNKYLYDLIGNEYERKNLYLEEIAILEEEIKDANKESKSELKSKLKSLYKNKHKNEYNIELKQFKDKEKLFFSKLKNEKKSFQNSLDKNISRKMKKLKTMLFEVEKKYEFYNDYMELTYDAKFEFKKAKFSMRQIPEIIDFLNENEIALKTALNAKGNIDLELDKKAKLEISEFKKMQNNEFKKEKKRLKEMRRQNIISEKAKKNSILELKKKNKDLVKLKSYDSMTKSNRELIKNKRFEINNGTKQKLTILRSDIADLRRKVPIETSQSKPIFGWLTFLIPGLGQVLNRQYIKGIAFFFISLFVYLIAIPYALGYGNYQGQGISGLISLAEGGKRLDKSLIFMIEGILAIFLLVLAVGLLYFSFKDVLSVEKNRIKGIRPNSWFETKTSIQQNGFPYMVSSPALFLIMFTVLIPIATTIMLSFTGMDPKHQSKFSWVGIQNYKLIALGQGLAGEIFWYILFWTVLWTLLSTTLAILIGFTLSLLANNERVIGKTFFRTVYILPWAVPAFITIMFFSIMFSPDGALTEILNYIMGRRIEVKLDPNLTRIVLILLQGWLGSAYVFLLSTGVLQGIPGDLYEAADIDGATSWQKVRHITLPLILFQTAPLLVGQYTFNFNNFSIIYLFNGGGPFNPSQYGNLAGSSDLLISYIFKLTMENQYQAIGAAITSLISIGLMFFAYLGFRNSKAFKEERL
;
A
#
# COMPACT_ATOMS: atom_id res chain seq x y z
N MET A 1 6.48 -0.93 19.20
CA MET A 1 6.32 -1.30 20.62
C MET A 1 6.36 -2.82 20.72
N LYS A 2 7.48 -3.36 21.21
CA LYS A 2 7.67 -4.80 21.44
C LYS A 2 6.74 -5.23 22.58
N ALA A 3 5.81 -6.13 22.28
CA ALA A 3 4.95 -6.75 23.28
C ALA A 3 5.80 -7.73 24.09
N ASN A 4 5.92 -7.48 25.39
CA ASN A 4 6.44 -8.48 26.32
C ASN A 4 5.53 -9.71 26.28
N SER A 5 6.11 -10.81 25.83
CA SER A 5 5.53 -12.15 25.87
C SER A 5 5.45 -12.61 27.32
N HIS A 6 4.33 -12.35 27.99
CA HIS A 6 4.01 -13.07 29.21
C HIS A 6 3.75 -14.54 28.88
N LYS A 7 4.46 -15.39 29.62
CA LYS A 7 4.47 -16.85 29.58
C LYS A 7 3.06 -17.44 29.62
N GLY A 8 2.90 -18.57 28.93
CA GLY A 8 1.64 -19.24 28.66
C GLY A 8 0.77 -19.48 29.89
N VAL A 9 -0.47 -19.00 29.81
CA VAL A 9 -1.57 -19.45 30.66
C VAL A 9 -1.93 -20.86 30.22
N SER A 10 -1.75 -21.82 31.14
CA SER A 10 -2.00 -23.25 30.98
C SER A 10 -3.42 -23.56 30.52
N SER A 11 -3.56 -24.51 29.62
CA SER A 11 -4.72 -24.80 28.77
C SER A 11 -5.87 -25.61 29.40
N LEU A 12 -6.19 -25.45 30.70
CA LEU A 12 -7.23 -26.27 31.36
C LEU A 12 -8.22 -25.53 32.28
N ALA A 13 -8.08 -24.23 32.52
CA ALA A 13 -9.14 -23.42 33.14
C ALA A 13 -10.13 -22.94 32.04
N VAL A 14 -11.43 -23.17 32.24
CA VAL A 14 -12.48 -22.80 31.28
C VAL A 14 -12.82 -21.31 31.44
N TYR A 15 -12.73 -20.77 32.66
CA TYR A 15 -12.84 -19.34 32.94
C TYR A 15 -11.59 -18.81 33.66
N ASN A 16 -11.03 -17.70 33.16
CA ASN A 16 -9.92 -17.03 33.84
C ASN A 16 -10.38 -16.41 35.16
N LYS A 17 -9.61 -16.51 36.24
CA LYS A 17 -9.90 -15.81 37.51
C LYS A 17 -9.99 -14.29 37.33
N TYR A 18 -9.03 -13.72 36.62
CA TYR A 18 -8.97 -12.29 36.34
C TYR A 18 -9.35 -11.95 34.89
N LEU A 19 -9.83 -10.72 34.72
CA LEU A 19 -10.06 -10.07 33.43
C LEU A 19 -8.94 -9.09 33.14
N TYR A 20 -8.68 -8.88 31.86
CA TYR A 20 -7.67 -7.95 31.38
C TYR A 20 -8.31 -6.91 30.48
N ASP A 21 -7.89 -5.66 30.64
CA ASP A 21 -8.21 -4.60 29.71
C ASP A 21 -7.27 -4.63 28.49
N LEU A 22 -7.46 -3.70 27.54
CA LEU A 22 -6.67 -3.68 26.31
C LEU A 22 -5.20 -3.29 26.55
N ILE A 23 -4.89 -2.67 27.69
CA ILE A 23 -3.56 -2.21 28.10
C ILE A 23 -2.84 -3.31 28.91
N GLY A 24 -3.58 -4.32 29.39
CA GLY A 24 -3.06 -5.45 30.15
C GLY A 24 -3.22 -5.26 31.67
N ASN A 25 -3.99 -4.28 32.13
CA ASN A 25 -4.29 -4.16 33.55
C ASN A 25 -5.24 -5.28 33.98
N GLU A 26 -5.01 -5.80 35.18
CA GLU A 26 -5.77 -6.89 35.76
C GLU A 26 -6.99 -6.38 36.55
N TYR A 27 -8.10 -7.09 36.46
CA TYR A 27 -9.35 -6.78 37.13
C TYR A 27 -9.99 -8.06 37.67
N GLU A 28 -10.54 -7.98 38.88
CA GLU A 28 -11.39 -9.03 39.46
C GLU A 28 -12.70 -9.20 38.68
N ARG A 29 -13.40 -10.31 38.88
CA ARG A 29 -14.72 -10.50 38.28
C ARG A 29 -15.78 -9.80 39.12
N LYS A 30 -16.72 -9.14 38.44
CA LYS A 30 -17.97 -8.66 39.04
C LYS A 30 -19.06 -9.72 39.00
N ASN A 31 -18.97 -10.64 38.04
CA ASN A 31 -19.84 -11.80 37.98
C ASN A 31 -19.38 -12.85 38.99
N LEU A 32 -19.92 -12.76 40.21
CA LEU A 32 -19.61 -13.65 41.32
C LEU A 32 -19.87 -15.13 40.98
N TYR A 33 -20.88 -15.43 40.14
CA TYR A 33 -21.13 -16.80 39.68
C TYR A 33 -19.99 -17.34 38.80
N LEU A 34 -19.46 -16.53 37.87
CA LEU A 34 -18.32 -16.92 37.04
C LEU A 34 -17.00 -16.91 37.79
N GLU A 35 -16.88 -16.06 38.80
CA GLU A 35 -15.75 -16.03 39.73
C GLU A 35 -15.68 -17.32 40.55
N GLU A 36 -16.79 -17.73 41.15
CA GLU A 36 -16.88 -18.98 41.92
C GLU A 36 -16.54 -20.20 41.04
N ILE A 37 -16.98 -20.20 39.78
CA ILE A 37 -16.57 -21.22 38.80
C ILE A 37 -15.06 -21.19 38.56
N ALA A 38 -14.49 -20.02 38.31
CA ALA A 38 -13.06 -19.89 37.98
C ALA A 38 -12.17 -20.33 39.15
N ILE A 39 -12.57 -19.99 40.39
CA ILE A 39 -11.87 -20.42 41.61
C ILE A 39 -11.97 -21.93 41.77
N LEU A 40 -13.16 -22.52 41.66
CA LEU A 40 -13.33 -23.98 41.75
C LEU A 40 -12.54 -24.73 40.67
N GLU A 41 -12.46 -24.20 39.45
CA GLU A 41 -11.66 -24.78 38.37
C GLU A 41 -10.15 -24.73 38.66
N GLU A 42 -9.66 -23.65 39.25
CA GLU A 42 -8.27 -23.50 39.69
C GLU A 42 -7.97 -24.49 40.84
N GLU A 43 -8.84 -24.57 41.84
CA GLU A 43 -8.73 -25.54 42.95
C GLU A 43 -8.74 -27.00 42.44
N ILE A 44 -9.61 -27.36 41.49
CA ILE A 44 -9.65 -28.70 40.87
C ILE A 44 -8.34 -29.05 40.16
N LYS A 45 -7.68 -28.04 39.60
CA LYS A 45 -6.42 -28.22 38.88
C LYS A 45 -5.29 -28.57 39.84
N ASP A 46 -5.26 -27.91 40.99
CA ASP A 46 -4.19 -28.04 41.99
C ASP A 46 -4.49 -29.13 43.06
N ALA A 47 -5.73 -29.63 43.12
CA ALA A 47 -6.17 -30.65 44.07
C ALA A 47 -5.62 -32.08 43.80
N ASN A 48 -5.42 -32.81 44.90
CA ASN A 48 -5.09 -34.25 44.92
C ASN A 48 -6.28 -35.11 44.43
N LYS A 49 -6.06 -36.42 44.19
CA LYS A 49 -7.08 -37.31 43.58
C LYS A 49 -8.39 -37.41 44.38
N GLU A 50 -8.33 -37.36 45.71
CA GLU A 50 -9.49 -37.50 46.59
C GLU A 50 -10.34 -36.21 46.60
N SER A 51 -9.73 -35.06 46.86
CA SER A 51 -10.42 -33.76 46.88
C SER A 51 -10.94 -33.34 45.51
N LYS A 52 -10.32 -33.82 44.42
CA LYS A 52 -10.74 -33.53 43.04
C LYS A 52 -12.13 -34.08 42.70
N SER A 53 -12.54 -35.19 43.30
CA SER A 53 -13.88 -35.76 43.08
C SER A 53 -14.97 -34.89 43.71
N GLU A 54 -14.72 -34.44 44.94
CA GLU A 54 -15.62 -33.57 45.70
C GLU A 54 -15.78 -32.19 45.03
N LEU A 55 -14.66 -31.55 44.64
CA LEU A 55 -14.68 -30.26 43.96
C LEU A 55 -15.38 -30.33 42.60
N LYS A 56 -15.21 -31.42 41.84
CA LYS A 56 -15.97 -31.66 40.59
C LYS A 56 -17.46 -31.82 40.83
N SER A 57 -17.86 -32.48 41.93
CA SER A 57 -19.26 -32.59 42.34
C SER A 57 -19.85 -31.22 42.67
N LYS A 58 -19.11 -30.39 43.43
CA LYS A 58 -19.48 -29.01 43.75
C LYS A 58 -19.64 -28.16 42.49
N LEU A 59 -18.68 -28.20 41.56
CA LEU A 59 -18.76 -27.51 40.27
C LEU A 59 -19.99 -27.97 39.45
N LYS A 60 -20.27 -29.27 39.39
CA LYS A 60 -21.44 -29.81 38.68
C LYS A 60 -22.77 -29.36 39.32
N SER A 61 -22.82 -29.30 40.65
CA SER A 61 -24.00 -28.80 41.39
C SER A 61 -24.25 -27.32 41.09
N LEU A 62 -23.18 -26.53 40.95
CA LEU A 62 -23.24 -25.11 40.67
C LEU A 62 -23.75 -24.83 39.26
N TYR A 63 -23.30 -25.60 38.26
CA TYR A 63 -23.89 -25.54 36.91
C TYR A 63 -25.38 -25.93 36.90
N LYS A 64 -25.77 -26.97 37.64
CA LYS A 64 -27.18 -27.42 37.73
C LYS A 64 -28.08 -26.36 38.37
N ASN A 65 -27.56 -25.64 39.36
CA ASN A 65 -28.30 -24.62 40.12
C ASN A 65 -28.06 -23.18 39.62
N LYS A 66 -27.56 -22.98 38.39
CA LYS A 66 -27.26 -21.66 37.82
C LYS A 66 -28.37 -20.63 38.01
N HIS A 67 -29.63 -21.00 37.81
CA HIS A 67 -30.78 -20.09 37.91
C HIS A 67 -31.17 -19.74 39.36
N LYS A 68 -30.72 -20.53 40.34
CA LYS A 68 -30.96 -20.32 41.77
C LYS A 68 -29.83 -19.55 42.45
N ASN A 69 -28.70 -19.33 41.76
CA ASN A 69 -27.58 -18.55 42.29
C ASN A 69 -27.99 -17.08 42.47
N GLU A 70 -27.64 -16.52 43.63
CA GLU A 70 -28.05 -15.18 44.08
C GLU A 70 -27.68 -14.09 43.07
N TYR A 71 -26.43 -14.09 42.58
CA TYR A 71 -25.97 -13.15 41.56
C TYR A 71 -26.78 -13.25 40.26
N ASN A 72 -27.12 -14.45 39.80
CA ASN A 72 -27.89 -14.61 38.55
C ASN A 72 -29.35 -14.15 38.71
N ILE A 73 -29.93 -14.27 39.91
CA ILE A 73 -31.26 -13.73 40.22
C ILE A 73 -31.21 -12.19 40.17
N GLU A 74 -30.23 -11.58 40.83
CA GLU A 74 -30.04 -10.13 40.84
C GLU A 74 -29.75 -9.59 39.43
N LEU A 75 -28.89 -10.26 38.67
CA LEU A 75 -28.59 -9.93 37.27
C LEU A 75 -29.85 -9.96 36.40
N LYS A 76 -30.74 -10.96 36.61
CA LYS A 76 -32.01 -11.05 35.88
C LYS A 76 -32.92 -9.88 36.23
N GLN A 77 -33.09 -9.57 37.53
CA GLN A 77 -33.88 -8.43 37.99
C GLN A 77 -33.35 -7.11 37.42
N PHE A 78 -32.03 -6.92 37.42
CA PHE A 78 -31.39 -5.76 36.80
C PHE A 78 -31.70 -5.69 35.30
N LYS A 79 -31.60 -6.80 34.55
CA LYS A 79 -31.90 -6.82 33.10
C LYS A 79 -33.35 -6.48 32.79
N ASP A 80 -34.29 -6.94 33.62
CA ASP A 80 -35.71 -6.62 33.48
C ASP A 80 -35.97 -5.12 33.79
N LYS A 81 -35.37 -4.59 34.86
CA LYS A 81 -35.40 -3.15 35.18
C LYS A 81 -34.75 -2.29 34.08
N GLU A 82 -33.63 -2.74 33.51
CA GLU A 82 -32.93 -2.07 32.41
C GLU A 82 -33.81 -2.00 31.16
N LYS A 83 -34.52 -3.09 30.82
CA LYS A 83 -35.46 -3.12 29.70
C LYS A 83 -36.64 -2.16 29.91
N LEU A 84 -37.20 -2.14 31.12
CA LEU A 84 -38.28 -1.21 31.48
C LEU A 84 -37.81 0.25 31.43
N PHE A 85 -36.61 0.52 31.96
CA PHE A 85 -35.95 1.82 31.90
C PHE A 85 -35.81 2.31 30.47
N PHE A 86 -35.31 1.49 29.53
CA PHE A 86 -35.19 1.89 28.13
C PHE A 86 -36.54 2.19 27.46
N SER A 87 -37.60 1.44 27.81
CA SER A 87 -38.95 1.71 27.33
C SER A 87 -39.46 3.07 27.83
N LYS A 88 -39.28 3.35 29.12
CA LYS A 88 -39.66 4.62 29.76
C LYS A 88 -38.87 5.80 29.19
N LEU A 89 -37.54 5.65 29.11
CA LEU A 89 -36.61 6.66 28.59
C LEU A 89 -36.93 7.04 27.14
N LYS A 90 -37.38 6.10 26.30
CA LYS A 90 -37.82 6.39 24.92
C LYS A 90 -39.00 7.36 24.90
N ASN A 91 -39.97 7.17 25.78
CA ASN A 91 -41.16 8.03 25.88
C ASN A 91 -40.81 9.39 26.51
N GLU A 92 -40.06 9.40 27.61
CA GLU A 92 -39.57 10.62 28.27
C GLU A 92 -38.74 11.48 27.32
N LYS A 93 -37.84 10.86 26.54
CA LYS A 93 -37.05 11.53 25.52
C LYS A 93 -37.90 12.20 24.45
N LYS A 94 -38.98 11.55 23.99
CA LYS A 94 -39.91 12.13 23.01
C LYS A 94 -40.67 13.32 23.61
N SER A 95 -41.11 13.20 24.87
CA SER A 95 -41.75 14.29 25.60
C SER A 95 -40.82 15.50 25.77
N PHE A 96 -39.58 15.27 26.23
CA PHE A 96 -38.55 16.30 26.37
C PHE A 96 -38.20 16.96 25.02
N GLN A 97 -38.13 16.19 23.94
CA GLN A 97 -37.92 16.76 22.60
C GLN A 97 -39.05 17.70 22.15
N ASN A 98 -40.27 17.48 22.64
CA ASN A 98 -41.42 18.32 22.33
C ASN A 98 -41.49 19.57 23.23
N SER A 99 -40.93 19.53 24.44
CA SER A 99 -40.88 20.68 25.35
C SER A 99 -39.78 21.69 25.00
N LEU A 100 -38.77 21.29 24.21
CA LEU A 100 -37.73 22.19 23.74
C LEU A 100 -38.29 23.27 22.78
N ASP A 101 -37.83 24.51 22.96
CA ASP A 101 -38.18 25.66 22.11
C ASP A 101 -38.02 25.34 20.61
N LYS A 102 -39.02 25.73 19.81
CA LYS A 102 -39.06 25.52 18.36
C LYS A 102 -38.00 26.33 17.61
N ASN A 103 -37.50 27.41 18.21
CA ASN A 103 -36.55 28.34 17.59
C ASN A 103 -35.08 27.91 17.69
N ILE A 104 -34.76 26.85 18.45
CA ILE A 104 -33.38 26.36 18.58
C ILE A 104 -32.94 25.57 17.34
N SER A 105 -31.63 25.59 17.06
CA SER A 105 -31.09 24.82 15.93
C SER A 105 -31.27 23.31 16.11
N ARG A 106 -31.35 22.57 14.99
CA ARG A 106 -31.44 21.10 15.01
C ARG A 106 -30.27 20.45 15.75
N LYS A 107 -29.09 21.06 15.71
CA LYS A 107 -27.90 20.58 16.44
C LYS A 107 -28.05 20.81 17.94
N MET A 108 -28.51 21.99 18.33
CA MET A 108 -28.78 22.33 19.73
C MET A 108 -29.83 21.37 20.32
N LYS A 109 -30.94 21.15 19.60
CA LYS A 109 -31.97 20.18 20.00
C LYS A 109 -31.39 18.79 20.22
N LYS A 110 -30.50 18.33 19.33
CA LYS A 110 -29.84 17.02 19.44
C LYS A 110 -28.92 16.94 20.66
N LEU A 111 -28.11 17.97 20.93
CA LEU A 111 -27.21 18.00 22.09
C LEU A 111 -27.98 18.05 23.42
N LYS A 112 -29.00 18.90 23.53
CA LYS A 112 -29.87 18.94 24.73
C LYS A 112 -30.58 17.62 24.97
N THR A 113 -31.10 16.98 23.90
CA THR A 113 -31.68 15.63 24.02
C THR A 113 -30.63 14.60 24.49
N MET A 114 -29.41 14.69 23.96
CA MET A 114 -28.33 13.78 24.32
C MET A 114 -27.92 13.96 25.78
N LEU A 115 -27.88 15.20 26.29
CA LEU A 115 -27.63 15.50 27.70
C LEU A 115 -28.71 14.87 28.60
N PHE A 116 -29.99 15.09 28.29
CA PHE A 116 -31.11 14.49 29.04
C PHE A 116 -31.03 12.96 29.09
N GLU A 117 -30.74 12.30 27.96
CA GLU A 117 -30.59 10.85 27.92
C GLU A 117 -29.41 10.37 28.77
N VAL A 118 -28.32 11.13 28.77
CA VAL A 118 -27.11 10.84 29.52
C VAL A 118 -27.34 11.02 31.02
N GLU A 119 -28.06 12.06 31.46
CA GLU A 119 -28.45 12.29 32.86
C GLU A 119 -29.29 11.13 33.39
N LYS A 120 -30.32 10.71 32.65
CA LYS A 120 -31.15 9.56 33.05
C LYS A 120 -30.38 8.25 33.13
N LYS A 121 -29.41 8.04 32.25
CA LYS A 121 -28.52 6.87 32.33
C LYS A 121 -27.56 6.95 33.51
N TYR A 122 -27.05 8.13 33.82
CA TYR A 122 -26.19 8.33 34.98
C TYR A 122 -26.94 7.98 36.27
N GLU A 123 -28.16 8.52 36.45
CA GLU A 123 -29.05 8.19 37.57
C GLU A 123 -29.30 6.68 37.67
N PHE A 124 -29.75 6.05 36.57
CA PHE A 124 -30.10 4.64 36.56
C PHE A 124 -28.93 3.70 36.83
N TYR A 125 -27.78 3.90 36.17
CA TYR A 125 -26.64 2.97 36.29
C TYR A 125 -25.79 3.18 37.56
N ASN A 126 -25.99 4.27 38.30
CA ASN A 126 -25.31 4.52 39.56
C ASN A 126 -25.50 3.36 40.55
N ASP A 127 -26.74 2.86 40.64
CA ASP A 127 -27.13 1.82 41.59
C ASP A 127 -26.61 0.42 41.20
N TYR A 128 -26.17 0.22 39.95
CA TYR A 128 -25.78 -1.09 39.40
C TYR A 128 -24.31 -1.16 38.98
N MET A 129 -23.51 -0.13 39.26
CA MET A 129 -22.09 -0.12 38.91
C MET A 129 -21.30 -1.27 39.49
N GLU A 130 -21.69 -1.73 40.69
CA GLU A 130 -20.99 -2.81 41.35
C GLU A 130 -21.36 -4.20 40.81
N LEU A 131 -22.56 -4.35 40.25
CA LEU A 131 -23.13 -5.61 39.75
C LEU A 131 -22.48 -6.13 38.45
N THR A 132 -22.20 -5.25 37.47
CA THR A 132 -21.58 -5.67 36.20
C THR A 132 -20.62 -4.63 35.65
N TYR A 133 -19.60 -5.09 34.91
CA TYR A 133 -18.74 -4.18 34.16
C TYR A 133 -19.47 -3.41 33.05
N ASP A 134 -20.55 -3.96 32.49
CA ASP A 134 -21.37 -3.25 31.50
C ASP A 134 -22.13 -2.06 32.11
N ALA A 135 -22.72 -2.23 33.29
CA ALA A 135 -23.34 -1.13 34.04
C ALA A 135 -22.29 -0.08 34.46
N LYS A 136 -21.12 -0.52 34.95
CA LYS A 136 -19.99 0.36 35.27
C LYS A 136 -19.51 1.16 34.04
N PHE A 137 -19.46 0.54 32.87
CA PHE A 137 -19.09 1.21 31.62
C PHE A 137 -20.13 2.27 31.24
N GLU A 138 -21.42 1.94 31.24
CA GLU A 138 -22.47 2.90 30.88
C GLU A 138 -22.58 4.05 31.89
N PHE A 139 -22.42 3.80 33.20
CA PHE A 139 -22.31 4.87 34.20
C PHE A 139 -21.12 5.78 33.93
N LYS A 140 -19.90 5.24 33.79
CA LYS A 140 -18.70 6.06 33.57
C LYS A 140 -18.80 6.86 32.27
N LYS A 141 -19.37 6.27 31.22
CA LYS A 141 -19.65 6.92 29.94
C LYS A 141 -20.67 8.05 30.10
N ALA A 142 -21.73 7.83 30.86
CA ALA A 142 -22.73 8.86 31.17
C ALA A 142 -22.10 10.01 31.98
N LYS A 143 -21.39 9.70 33.07
CA LYS A 143 -20.67 10.67 33.91
C LYS A 143 -19.71 11.55 33.10
N PHE A 144 -18.94 10.94 32.20
CA PHE A 144 -18.01 11.66 31.35
C PHE A 144 -18.72 12.55 30.33
N SER A 145 -19.79 12.03 29.72
CA SER A 145 -20.62 12.77 28.77
C SER A 145 -21.36 13.94 29.43
N MET A 146 -21.81 13.81 30.68
CA MET A 146 -22.44 14.90 31.45
C MET A 146 -21.52 16.08 31.68
N ARG A 147 -20.21 15.85 31.78
CA ARG A 147 -19.22 16.93 31.94
C ARG A 147 -18.97 17.68 30.64
N GLN A 148 -18.80 16.94 29.53
CA GLN A 148 -18.39 17.56 28.26
C GLN A 148 -19.56 18.08 27.40
N ILE A 149 -20.74 17.44 27.42
CA ILE A 149 -21.85 17.88 26.57
C ILE A 149 -22.29 19.33 26.86
N PRO A 150 -22.38 19.79 28.13
CA PRO A 150 -22.66 21.19 28.44
C PRO A 150 -21.66 22.15 27.78
N GLU A 151 -20.35 21.87 27.84
CA GLU A 151 -19.33 22.69 27.16
C GLU A 151 -19.52 22.76 25.64
N ILE A 152 -20.04 21.70 25.02
CA ILE A 152 -20.36 21.68 23.58
C ILE A 152 -21.62 22.49 23.30
N ILE A 153 -22.61 22.43 24.20
CA ILE A 153 -23.84 23.24 24.14
C ILE A 153 -23.49 24.72 24.25
N ASP A 154 -22.68 25.11 25.22
CA ASP A 154 -22.26 26.49 25.46
C ASP A 154 -21.47 27.02 24.26
N PHE A 155 -20.49 26.25 23.77
CA PHE A 155 -19.76 26.59 22.54
C PHE A 155 -20.69 26.79 21.34
N LEU A 156 -21.68 25.92 21.16
CA LEU A 156 -22.64 26.05 20.05
C LEU A 156 -23.51 27.30 20.24
N ASN A 157 -23.99 27.53 21.46
CA ASN A 157 -24.85 28.66 21.80
C ASN A 157 -24.14 30.00 21.57
N GLU A 158 -22.92 30.15 22.08
CA GLU A 158 -22.09 31.34 21.90
C GLU A 158 -21.85 31.64 20.42
N ASN A 159 -21.54 30.62 19.62
CA ASN A 159 -21.29 30.81 18.19
C ASN A 159 -22.57 31.06 17.40
N GLU A 160 -23.71 30.47 17.77
CA GLU A 160 -25.02 30.76 17.17
C GLU A 160 -25.47 32.19 17.48
N ILE A 161 -25.30 32.66 18.72
CA ILE A 161 -25.54 34.05 19.12
C ILE A 161 -24.63 34.99 18.33
N ALA A 162 -23.32 34.74 18.31
CA ALA A 162 -22.37 35.56 17.56
C ALA A 162 -22.68 35.59 16.06
N LEU A 163 -23.13 34.47 15.47
CA LEU A 163 -23.57 34.42 14.08
C LEU A 163 -24.82 35.27 13.86
N LYS A 164 -25.82 35.21 14.76
CA LYS A 164 -27.03 36.03 14.68
C LYS A 164 -26.69 37.52 14.79
N THR A 165 -25.83 37.89 15.73
CA THR A 165 -25.33 39.27 15.88
C THR A 165 -24.62 39.74 14.61
N ALA A 166 -23.74 38.91 14.02
CA ALA A 166 -23.03 39.26 12.79
C ALA A 166 -23.95 39.35 11.56
N LEU A 167 -25.02 38.54 11.51
CA LEU A 167 -26.05 38.63 10.46
C LEU A 167 -26.87 39.91 10.58
N ASN A 168 -27.25 40.29 11.80
CA ASN A 168 -27.96 41.55 12.06
C ASN A 168 -27.06 42.76 11.74
N ALA A 169 -25.81 42.75 12.18
CA ALA A 169 -24.82 43.78 11.89
C ALA A 169 -24.55 43.92 10.38
N LYS A 170 -24.64 42.82 9.62
CA LYS A 170 -24.55 42.86 8.15
C LYS A 170 -25.76 43.55 7.51
N GLY A 171 -26.96 43.43 8.10
CA GLY A 171 -28.17 44.12 7.63
C GLY A 171 -28.16 45.62 7.93
N ASN A 172 -27.50 46.04 9.01
CA ASN A 172 -27.51 47.41 9.54
C ASN A 172 -26.13 48.09 9.39
N ILE A 173 -25.51 48.01 8.20
CA ILE A 173 -24.20 48.63 7.95
C ILE A 173 -24.39 50.11 7.57
N ASP A 174 -23.66 51.01 8.24
CA ASP A 174 -23.51 52.40 7.79
C ASP A 174 -22.71 52.43 6.47
N LEU A 175 -23.41 52.76 5.38
CA LEU A 175 -22.86 52.76 4.03
C LEU A 175 -21.85 53.88 3.80
N GLU A 176 -21.95 55.00 4.51
CA GLU A 176 -21.01 56.12 4.37
C GLU A 176 -19.68 55.80 5.05
N LEU A 177 -19.74 55.29 6.28
CA LEU A 177 -18.55 54.86 7.01
C LEU A 177 -17.82 53.71 6.30
N ASP A 178 -18.55 52.72 5.75
CA ASP A 178 -17.93 51.61 5.01
C ASP A 178 -17.32 52.06 3.67
N LYS A 179 -17.89 53.07 3.01
CA LYS A 179 -17.29 53.70 1.82
C LYS A 179 -15.98 54.41 2.18
N LYS A 180 -15.97 55.19 3.27
CA LYS A 180 -14.75 55.85 3.77
C LYS A 180 -13.66 54.83 4.09
N ALA A 181 -13.99 53.76 4.83
CA ALA A 181 -13.04 52.69 5.15
C ALA A 181 -12.47 52.03 3.87
N LYS A 182 -13.29 51.79 2.84
CA LYS A 182 -12.82 51.23 1.56
C LYS A 182 -11.83 52.13 0.83
N LEU A 183 -12.02 53.45 0.89
CA LEU A 183 -11.07 54.42 0.34
C LEU A 183 -9.74 54.36 1.09
N GLU A 184 -9.78 54.42 2.42
CA GLU A 184 -8.58 54.29 3.28
C GLU A 184 -7.83 52.97 3.04
N ILE A 185 -8.55 51.86 2.84
CA ILE A 185 -7.95 50.55 2.50
C ILE A 185 -7.24 50.62 1.14
N SER A 186 -7.83 51.29 0.15
CA SER A 186 -7.24 51.46 -1.18
C SER A 186 -5.94 52.26 -1.13
N GLU A 187 -5.94 53.36 -0.38
CA GLU A 187 -4.76 54.19 -0.14
C GLU A 187 -3.68 53.45 0.62
N PHE A 188 -4.04 52.77 1.72
CA PHE A 188 -3.10 51.94 2.50
C PHE A 188 -2.47 50.86 1.63
N LYS A 189 -3.26 50.21 0.76
CA LYS A 189 -2.74 49.19 -0.18
C LYS A 189 -1.75 49.79 -1.18
N LYS A 190 -1.99 51.01 -1.68
CA LYS A 190 -1.04 51.72 -2.55
C LYS A 190 0.26 52.02 -1.80
N MET A 191 0.16 52.59 -0.60
CA MET A 191 1.30 52.91 0.27
C MET A 191 2.16 51.67 0.56
N GLN A 192 1.54 50.59 1.03
CA GLN A 192 2.24 49.34 1.35
C GLN A 192 2.91 48.67 0.14
N ASN A 193 2.30 48.79 -1.04
CA ASN A 193 2.92 48.30 -2.27
C ASN A 193 4.13 49.13 -2.69
N ASN A 194 4.12 50.44 -2.44
CA ASN A 194 5.27 51.32 -2.69
C ASN A 194 6.41 51.02 -1.72
N GLU A 195 6.12 50.86 -0.42
CA GLU A 195 7.11 50.43 0.58
C GLU A 195 7.71 49.06 0.24
N PHE A 196 6.88 48.09 -0.15
CA PHE A 196 7.37 46.79 -0.61
C PHE A 196 8.29 46.89 -1.83
N LYS A 197 7.98 47.76 -2.81
CA LYS A 197 8.85 47.98 -3.98
C LYS A 197 10.19 48.62 -3.56
N LYS A 198 10.16 49.59 -2.65
CA LYS A 198 11.35 50.26 -2.11
C LYS A 198 12.27 49.27 -1.40
N GLU A 199 11.72 48.47 -0.48
CA GLU A 199 12.51 47.49 0.28
C GLU A 199 13.02 46.35 -0.61
N LYS A 200 12.23 45.93 -1.60
CA LYS A 200 12.69 44.98 -2.62
C LYS A 200 13.86 45.53 -3.46
N LYS A 201 13.86 46.83 -3.77
CA LYS A 201 14.97 47.49 -4.47
C LYS A 201 16.21 47.53 -3.59
N ARG A 202 16.06 47.92 -2.32
CA ARG A 202 17.14 47.89 -1.32
C ARG A 202 17.78 46.51 -1.19
N LEU A 203 16.99 45.43 -1.08
CA LEU A 203 17.51 44.07 -1.02
C LEU A 203 18.26 43.65 -2.30
N LYS A 204 17.85 44.15 -3.48
CA LYS A 204 18.59 43.93 -4.73
C LYS A 204 19.93 44.68 -4.73
N GLU A 205 19.95 45.91 -4.21
CA GLU A 205 21.17 46.73 -4.10
C GLU A 205 22.16 46.15 -3.07
N MET A 206 21.70 45.75 -1.89
CA MET A 206 22.52 45.06 -0.89
C MET A 206 23.17 43.80 -1.46
N ARG A 207 22.44 43.08 -2.32
CA ARG A 207 22.99 41.93 -3.03
C ARG A 207 24.04 42.32 -4.07
N ARG A 208 23.79 43.38 -4.85
CA ARG A 208 24.77 43.92 -5.82
C ARG A 208 26.07 44.38 -5.13
N GLN A 209 25.96 44.90 -3.92
CA GLN A 209 27.07 45.28 -3.05
C GLN A 209 27.71 44.11 -2.28
N ASN A 210 27.29 42.86 -2.54
CA ASN A 210 27.75 41.65 -1.86
C ASN A 210 27.55 41.63 -0.31
N ILE A 211 26.64 42.46 0.23
CA ILE A 211 26.30 42.48 1.67
C ILE A 211 25.49 41.24 2.07
N ILE A 212 24.65 40.71 1.16
CA ILE A 212 23.81 39.53 1.39
C ILE A 212 23.94 38.50 0.26
N SER A 213 23.72 37.22 0.58
CA SER A 213 23.72 36.14 -0.42
C SER A 213 22.45 36.15 -1.30
N GLU A 214 22.50 35.50 -2.48
CA GLU A 214 21.33 35.31 -3.35
C GLU A 214 20.17 34.61 -2.64
N LYS A 215 20.48 33.60 -1.82
CA LYS A 215 19.51 32.86 -1.02
C LYS A 215 18.85 33.76 0.04
N ALA A 216 19.65 34.56 0.75
CA ALA A 216 19.16 35.53 1.73
C ALA A 216 18.21 36.55 1.06
N LYS A 217 18.62 37.17 -0.06
CA LYS A 217 17.76 38.07 -0.85
C LYS A 217 16.42 37.43 -1.20
N LYS A 218 16.43 36.20 -1.74
CA LYS A 218 15.22 35.50 -2.15
C LYS A 218 14.28 35.25 -0.97
N ASN A 219 14.81 34.80 0.16
CA ASN A 219 14.04 34.55 1.38
C ASN A 219 13.46 35.83 1.96
N SER A 220 14.27 36.90 2.11
CA SER A 220 13.80 38.18 2.64
C SER A 220 12.73 38.84 1.77
N ILE A 221 12.84 38.75 0.44
CA ILE A 221 11.78 39.23 -0.47
C ILE A 221 10.48 38.43 -0.27
N LEU A 222 10.57 37.12 -0.06
CA LEU A 222 9.40 36.26 0.16
C LEU A 222 8.72 36.57 1.50
N GLU A 223 9.52 36.79 2.55
CA GLU A 223 9.04 37.21 3.86
C GLU A 223 8.35 38.59 3.82
N LEU A 224 8.98 39.58 3.17
CA LEU A 224 8.38 40.90 2.94
C LEU A 224 7.07 40.82 2.17
N LYS A 225 6.99 39.96 1.15
CA LYS A 225 5.75 39.75 0.39
C LYS A 225 4.64 39.20 1.28
N LYS A 226 4.97 38.25 2.17
CA LYS A 226 4.02 37.68 3.14
C LYS A 226 3.56 38.74 4.14
N LYS A 227 4.49 39.47 4.77
CA LYS A 227 4.21 40.57 5.70
C LYS A 227 3.30 41.64 5.07
N ASN A 228 3.62 42.08 3.85
CA ASN A 228 2.79 43.04 3.12
C ASN A 228 1.35 42.51 2.90
N LYS A 229 1.23 41.27 2.44
CA LYS A 229 -0.08 40.62 2.24
C LYS A 229 -0.90 40.55 3.52
N ASP A 230 -0.26 40.21 4.64
CA ASP A 230 -0.92 40.09 5.95
C ASP A 230 -1.38 41.45 6.48
N LEU A 231 -0.55 42.50 6.34
CA LEU A 231 -0.92 43.88 6.71
C LEU A 231 -2.11 44.40 5.89
N VAL A 232 -2.09 44.24 4.56
CA VAL A 232 -3.20 44.63 3.69
C VAL A 232 -4.47 43.84 4.02
N LYS A 233 -4.33 42.56 4.36
CA LYS A 233 -5.46 41.73 4.77
C LYS A 233 -6.05 42.21 6.10
N LEU A 234 -5.22 42.55 7.07
CA LEU A 234 -5.65 43.05 8.38
C LEU A 234 -6.40 44.38 8.23
N LYS A 235 -5.82 45.36 7.51
CA LYS A 235 -6.48 46.63 7.19
C LYS A 235 -7.80 46.44 6.44
N SER A 236 -7.90 45.40 5.61
CA SER A 236 -9.13 45.15 4.85
C SER A 236 -10.34 44.78 5.73
N TYR A 237 -10.12 44.41 7.01
CA TYR A 237 -11.18 44.19 7.97
C TYR A 237 -11.77 45.48 8.56
N ASP A 238 -11.19 46.65 8.27
CA ASP A 238 -11.78 47.95 8.64
C ASP A 238 -13.10 48.19 7.88
N SER A 239 -13.26 47.59 6.69
CA SER A 239 -14.55 47.55 6.01
C SER A 239 -15.50 46.61 6.76
N MET A 240 -16.52 47.19 7.37
CA MET A 240 -17.58 46.47 8.08
C MET A 240 -18.24 45.41 7.18
N THR A 241 -18.44 45.71 5.89
CA THR A 241 -18.97 44.72 4.92
C THR A 241 -18.08 43.48 4.84
N LYS A 242 -16.76 43.67 4.74
CA LYS A 242 -15.80 42.56 4.60
C LYS A 242 -15.62 41.82 5.93
N SER A 243 -15.50 42.56 7.03
CA SER A 243 -15.38 42.02 8.39
C SER A 243 -16.57 41.13 8.74
N ASN A 244 -17.80 41.64 8.60
CA ASN A 244 -19.02 40.89 8.88
C ASN A 244 -19.14 39.65 7.99
N ARG A 245 -18.80 39.73 6.71
CA ARG A 245 -18.81 38.57 5.80
C ARG A 245 -17.85 37.47 6.25
N GLU A 246 -16.61 37.83 6.61
CA GLU A 246 -15.61 36.86 7.07
C GLU A 246 -15.94 36.31 8.45
N LEU A 247 -16.49 37.14 9.36
CA LEU A 247 -16.99 36.68 10.66
C LEU A 247 -18.13 35.68 10.50
N ILE A 248 -19.13 35.95 9.65
CA ILE A 248 -20.22 35.01 9.34
C ILE A 248 -19.67 33.69 8.81
N LYS A 249 -18.71 33.74 7.87
CA LYS A 249 -18.07 32.55 7.31
C LYS A 249 -17.35 31.75 8.39
N ASN A 250 -16.59 32.42 9.25
CA ASN A 250 -15.88 31.80 10.36
C ASN A 250 -16.85 31.16 11.37
N LYS A 251 -17.88 31.89 11.81
CA LYS A 251 -18.88 31.36 12.76
C LYS A 251 -19.67 30.18 12.19
N ARG A 252 -20.02 30.19 10.90
CA ARG A 252 -20.59 29.01 10.23
C ARG A 252 -19.62 27.82 10.22
N PHE A 253 -18.33 28.07 10.03
CA PHE A 253 -17.30 27.03 10.09
C PHE A 253 -17.18 26.46 11.52
N GLU A 254 -17.09 27.30 12.54
CA GLU A 254 -17.00 26.89 13.96
C GLU A 254 -18.22 26.06 14.40
N ILE A 255 -19.44 26.52 14.07
CA ILE A 255 -20.69 25.80 14.36
C ILE A 255 -20.70 24.42 13.70
N ASN A 256 -20.11 24.27 12.52
CA ASN A 256 -20.09 23.01 11.78
C ASN A 256 -18.94 22.10 12.22
N ASN A 257 -17.71 22.57 12.03
CA ASN A 257 -16.50 21.80 12.21
C ASN A 257 -16.02 21.81 13.66
N GLY A 258 -16.09 22.95 14.36
CA GLY A 258 -15.74 23.04 15.78
C GLY A 258 -16.63 22.13 16.64
N THR A 259 -17.95 22.18 16.43
CA THR A 259 -18.89 21.27 17.13
C THR A 259 -18.61 19.79 16.81
N LYS A 260 -18.31 19.47 15.54
CA LYS A 260 -17.97 18.11 15.10
C LYS A 260 -16.66 17.64 15.73
N GLN A 261 -15.66 18.52 15.84
CA GLN A 261 -14.38 18.23 16.47
C GLN A 261 -14.56 17.94 17.97
N LYS A 262 -15.30 18.78 18.70
CA LYS A 262 -15.61 18.53 20.11
C LYS A 262 -16.36 17.22 20.33
N LEU A 263 -17.35 16.90 19.48
CA LEU A 263 -18.04 15.59 19.52
C LEU A 263 -17.10 14.41 19.17
N THR A 264 -16.07 14.64 18.37
CA THR A 264 -15.06 13.63 18.04
C THR A 264 -14.13 13.38 19.22
N ILE A 265 -13.74 14.44 19.94
CA ILE A 265 -12.98 14.34 21.19
C ILE A 265 -13.78 13.53 22.22
N LEU A 266 -15.05 13.86 22.45
CA LEU A 266 -15.92 13.08 23.34
C LEU A 266 -15.97 11.58 22.97
N ARG A 267 -16.06 11.26 21.67
CA ARG A 267 -16.03 9.86 21.20
C ARG A 267 -14.68 9.19 21.42
N SER A 268 -13.59 9.93 21.28
CA SER A 268 -12.24 9.46 21.56
C SER A 268 -12.06 9.11 23.02
N ASP A 269 -12.57 9.96 23.92
CA ASP A 269 -12.46 9.73 25.35
C ASP A 269 -13.36 8.56 25.81
N ILE A 270 -14.56 8.42 25.23
CA ILE A 270 -15.42 7.23 25.45
C ILE A 270 -14.73 5.96 24.93
N ALA A 271 -13.99 6.05 23.82
CA ALA A 271 -13.22 4.92 23.31
C ALA A 271 -12.04 4.55 24.24
N ASP A 272 -11.37 5.54 24.83
CA ASP A 272 -10.34 5.28 25.85
C ASP A 272 -10.92 4.61 27.10
N LEU A 273 -12.10 5.07 27.55
CA LEU A 273 -12.83 4.42 28.62
C LEU A 273 -13.17 2.96 28.28
N ARG A 274 -13.59 2.68 27.03
CA ARG A 274 -13.89 1.32 26.57
C ARG A 274 -12.66 0.41 26.62
N ARG A 275 -11.46 0.96 26.39
CA ARG A 275 -10.19 0.20 26.46
C ARG A 275 -9.79 -0.16 27.88
N LYS A 276 -10.25 0.60 28.88
CA LYS A 276 -9.91 0.46 30.31
C LYS A 276 -10.97 -0.29 31.12
N VAL A 277 -12.23 -0.33 30.67
CA VAL A 277 -13.30 -1.05 31.38
C VAL A 277 -13.50 -2.42 30.75
N PRO A 278 -13.23 -3.53 31.46
CA PRO A 278 -13.36 -4.85 30.88
C PRO A 278 -14.82 -5.22 30.57
N ILE A 279 -15.03 -6.36 29.92
CA ILE A 279 -16.34 -6.97 29.65
C ILE A 279 -16.33 -8.41 30.13
N GLU A 280 -17.44 -8.84 30.69
CA GLU A 280 -17.62 -10.23 31.08
C GLU A 280 -18.43 -10.98 30.02
N THR A 281 -18.00 -12.21 29.75
CA THR A 281 -18.72 -13.13 28.89
C THR A 281 -18.85 -14.48 29.58
N SER A 282 -19.99 -15.13 29.37
CA SER A 282 -20.20 -16.52 29.77
C SER A 282 -19.53 -17.51 28.81
N GLN A 283 -18.96 -17.03 27.70
CA GLN A 283 -18.22 -17.86 26.76
C GLN A 283 -16.81 -18.16 27.28
N SER A 284 -16.42 -19.42 27.23
CA SER A 284 -15.07 -19.88 27.59
C SER A 284 -14.20 -20.23 26.40
N LYS A 285 -14.82 -20.53 25.26
CA LYS A 285 -14.16 -20.89 24.00
C LYS A 285 -14.67 -19.99 22.87
N PRO A 286 -13.82 -19.69 21.86
CA PRO A 286 -14.22 -18.88 20.71
C PRO A 286 -15.06 -19.71 19.73
N ILE A 287 -16.32 -19.94 20.07
CA ILE A 287 -17.23 -20.85 19.34
C ILE A 287 -17.71 -20.21 18.04
N PHE A 288 -17.97 -18.90 18.03
CA PHE A 288 -18.53 -18.24 16.84
C PHE A 288 -17.58 -18.28 15.66
N GLY A 289 -16.27 -18.13 15.87
CA GLY A 289 -15.27 -18.25 14.82
C GLY A 289 -15.38 -19.58 14.08
N TRP A 290 -15.46 -20.68 14.82
CA TRP A 290 -15.58 -22.02 14.24
C TRP A 290 -16.95 -22.30 13.62
N LEU A 291 -18.05 -21.78 14.19
CA LEU A 291 -19.39 -21.99 13.62
C LEU A 291 -19.64 -21.15 12.36
N THR A 292 -19.01 -19.98 12.24
CA THR A 292 -19.29 -19.03 11.16
C THR A 292 -18.18 -18.93 10.11
N PHE A 293 -17.20 -19.85 10.09
CA PHE A 293 -16.06 -19.74 9.18
C PHE A 293 -16.47 -19.76 7.69
N LEU A 294 -17.55 -20.48 7.36
CA LEU A 294 -18.12 -20.53 6.01
C LEU A 294 -18.99 -19.33 5.67
N ILE A 295 -19.45 -18.56 6.65
CA ILE A 295 -20.37 -17.44 6.42
C ILE A 295 -19.70 -16.15 6.92
N PRO A 296 -18.76 -15.58 6.14
CA PRO A 296 -18.17 -14.29 6.45
C PRO A 296 -19.24 -13.24 6.79
N GLY A 297 -19.04 -12.54 7.91
CA GLY A 297 -19.94 -11.50 8.38
C GLY A 297 -20.88 -11.94 9.49
N LEU A 298 -21.31 -13.22 9.51
CA LEU A 298 -22.22 -13.71 10.55
C LEU A 298 -21.55 -13.67 11.93
N GLY A 299 -20.29 -14.11 12.05
CA GLY A 299 -19.55 -14.07 13.32
C GLY A 299 -19.31 -12.65 13.84
N GLN A 300 -19.10 -11.67 12.95
CA GLN A 300 -18.97 -10.26 13.32
C GLN A 300 -20.31 -9.70 13.82
N VAL A 301 -21.44 -10.08 13.20
CA VAL A 301 -22.78 -9.72 13.68
C VAL A 301 -23.05 -10.31 15.07
N LEU A 302 -22.72 -11.59 15.30
CA LEU A 302 -22.83 -12.24 16.62
C LEU A 302 -21.95 -11.56 17.69
N ASN A 303 -20.82 -11.01 17.28
CA ASN A 303 -19.94 -10.18 18.14
C ASN A 303 -20.38 -8.71 18.25
N ARG A 304 -21.58 -8.35 17.76
CA ARG A 304 -22.16 -6.98 17.76
C ARG A 304 -21.36 -5.95 16.94
N GLN A 305 -20.55 -6.40 15.98
CA GLN A 305 -19.79 -5.55 15.06
C GLN A 305 -20.50 -5.45 13.69
N TYR A 306 -21.72 -4.89 13.67
CA TYR A 306 -22.60 -4.89 12.50
C TYR A 306 -22.00 -4.31 11.22
N ILE A 307 -21.23 -3.21 11.30
CA ILE A 307 -20.63 -2.59 10.12
C ILE A 307 -19.55 -3.49 9.50
N LYS A 308 -18.74 -4.16 10.34
CA LYS A 308 -17.82 -5.19 9.86
C LYS A 308 -18.59 -6.38 9.28
N GLY A 309 -19.68 -6.78 9.94
CA GLY A 309 -20.58 -7.83 9.48
C GLY A 309 -21.09 -7.59 8.06
N ILE A 310 -21.59 -6.38 7.77
CA ILE A 310 -22.04 -5.99 6.43
C ILE A 310 -20.89 -6.03 5.41
N ALA A 311 -19.70 -5.53 5.77
CA ALA A 311 -18.55 -5.57 4.86
C ALA A 311 -18.14 -7.01 4.50
N PHE A 312 -18.07 -7.90 5.49
CA PHE A 312 -17.77 -9.32 5.26
C PHE A 312 -18.93 -10.07 4.59
N PHE A 313 -20.17 -9.63 4.73
CA PHE A 313 -21.29 -10.20 3.99
C PHE A 313 -21.14 -10.00 2.47
N PHE A 314 -20.71 -8.82 2.01
CA PHE A 314 -20.40 -8.63 0.59
C PHE A 314 -19.26 -9.54 0.09
N ILE A 315 -18.27 -9.81 0.96
CA ILE A 315 -17.24 -10.81 0.69
C ILE A 315 -17.87 -12.21 0.51
N SER A 316 -18.82 -12.59 1.36
CA SER A 316 -19.52 -13.88 1.23
C SER A 316 -20.28 -13.99 -0.10
N LEU A 317 -20.93 -12.91 -0.57
CA LEU A 317 -21.61 -12.89 -1.86
C LEU A 317 -20.63 -13.14 -3.01
N PHE A 318 -19.46 -12.49 -2.98
CA PHE A 318 -18.41 -12.76 -3.98
C PHE A 318 -17.97 -14.23 -3.98
N VAL A 319 -17.74 -14.81 -2.80
CA VAL A 319 -17.30 -16.22 -2.67
C VAL A 319 -18.35 -17.17 -3.26
N TYR A 320 -19.61 -17.03 -2.85
CA TYR A 320 -20.66 -18.00 -3.18
C TYR A 320 -21.37 -17.75 -4.51
N LEU A 321 -21.44 -16.50 -4.99
CA LEU A 321 -22.13 -16.18 -6.25
C LEU A 321 -21.18 -16.06 -7.43
N ILE A 322 -19.87 -15.85 -7.19
CA ILE A 322 -18.90 -15.62 -8.26
C ILE A 322 -17.80 -16.70 -8.22
N ALA A 323 -17.00 -16.74 -7.15
CA ALA A 323 -15.79 -17.58 -7.13
C ALA A 323 -16.08 -19.09 -7.23
N ILE A 324 -17.00 -19.61 -6.41
CA ILE A 324 -17.36 -21.03 -6.41
C ILE A 324 -18.11 -21.43 -7.71
N PRO A 325 -19.17 -20.72 -8.14
CA PRO A 325 -19.85 -21.08 -9.39
C PRO A 325 -18.93 -21.05 -10.60
N TYR A 326 -18.08 -20.02 -10.73
CA TYR A 326 -17.10 -19.94 -11.82
C TYR A 326 -16.10 -21.09 -11.78
N ALA A 327 -15.68 -21.52 -10.58
CA ALA A 327 -14.80 -22.66 -10.44
C ALA A 327 -15.45 -24.00 -10.84
N LEU A 328 -16.79 -24.08 -10.74
CA LEU A 328 -17.58 -25.23 -11.17
C LEU A 328 -18.01 -25.18 -12.65
N GLY A 329 -17.64 -24.14 -13.41
CA GLY A 329 -17.99 -24.02 -14.82
C GLY A 329 -19.15 -23.05 -15.12
N TYR A 330 -19.77 -22.45 -14.10
CA TYR A 330 -20.88 -21.52 -14.30
C TYR A 330 -20.37 -20.11 -14.61
N GLY A 331 -20.76 -19.57 -15.77
CA GLY A 331 -20.30 -18.25 -16.22
C GLY A 331 -18.97 -18.27 -16.97
N ASN A 332 -18.41 -19.46 -17.20
CA ASN A 332 -17.31 -19.67 -18.13
C ASN A 332 -17.79 -19.52 -19.58
N TYR A 333 -16.90 -19.08 -20.46
CA TYR A 333 -17.14 -18.86 -21.88
C TYR A 333 -17.20 -20.18 -22.67
N GLN A 334 -16.23 -21.08 -22.46
CA GLN A 334 -16.21 -22.41 -23.10
C GLN A 334 -15.81 -23.54 -22.13
N GLY A 335 -15.01 -23.22 -21.12
CA GLY A 335 -14.44 -24.17 -20.18
C GLY A 335 -15.41 -24.65 -19.10
N GLN A 336 -14.96 -25.62 -18.32
CA GLN A 336 -15.72 -26.24 -17.23
C GLN A 336 -15.15 -25.84 -15.85
N GLY A 337 -14.67 -24.59 -15.73
CA GLY A 337 -13.99 -24.13 -14.53
C GLY A 337 -12.69 -24.89 -14.30
N ILE A 338 -12.48 -25.44 -13.09
CA ILE A 338 -11.24 -26.17 -12.77
C ILE A 338 -11.10 -27.47 -13.56
N SER A 339 -12.19 -28.20 -13.83
CA SER A 339 -12.09 -29.47 -14.56
C SER A 339 -11.57 -29.26 -15.99
N GLY A 340 -11.81 -28.07 -16.56
CA GLY A 340 -11.29 -27.68 -17.86
C GLY A 340 -9.77 -27.64 -17.95
N LEU A 341 -9.06 -27.39 -16.83
CA LEU A 341 -7.60 -27.49 -16.79
C LEU A 341 -7.10 -28.91 -16.99
N ILE A 342 -7.85 -29.88 -16.48
CA ILE A 342 -7.45 -31.28 -16.58
C ILE A 342 -7.72 -31.79 -17.99
N SER A 343 -8.92 -31.54 -18.50
CA SER A 343 -9.35 -32.07 -19.80
C SER A 343 -8.79 -31.32 -21.01
N LEU A 344 -8.45 -30.03 -20.91
CA LEU A 344 -8.01 -29.19 -22.04
C LEU A 344 -8.90 -29.34 -23.29
N ALA A 345 -10.22 -29.41 -23.10
CA ALA A 345 -11.20 -29.63 -24.17
C ALA A 345 -11.09 -30.99 -24.91
N GLU A 346 -10.48 -32.00 -24.30
CA GLU A 346 -10.50 -33.38 -24.77
C GLU A 346 -11.95 -33.89 -24.87
N GLY A 347 -12.31 -34.48 -26.03
CA GLY A 347 -13.69 -34.89 -26.32
C GLY A 347 -14.70 -33.74 -26.51
N GLY A 348 -14.25 -32.48 -26.43
CA GLY A 348 -15.09 -31.29 -26.62
C GLY A 348 -15.50 -31.04 -28.07
N LYS A 349 -16.39 -30.06 -28.27
CA LYS A 349 -16.91 -29.65 -29.59
C LYS A 349 -15.78 -29.19 -30.52
N ARG A 350 -16.05 -29.12 -31.82
CA ARG A 350 -15.05 -28.69 -32.82
C ARG A 350 -14.54 -27.25 -32.62
N LEU A 351 -15.37 -26.38 -32.07
CA LEU A 351 -15.05 -24.96 -31.83
C LEU A 351 -14.36 -24.70 -30.47
N ASP A 352 -14.24 -25.73 -29.63
CA ASP A 352 -13.62 -25.61 -28.31
C ASP A 352 -12.10 -25.51 -28.45
N LYS A 353 -11.51 -24.55 -27.72
CA LYS A 353 -10.06 -24.31 -27.73
C LYS A 353 -9.43 -24.68 -26.40
N SER A 354 -8.42 -25.54 -26.42
CA SER A 354 -7.69 -25.99 -25.22
C SER A 354 -7.10 -24.82 -24.41
N LEU A 355 -6.63 -23.76 -25.09
CA LEU A 355 -6.08 -22.56 -24.44
C LEU A 355 -7.14 -21.80 -23.60
N ILE A 356 -8.39 -21.74 -24.06
CA ILE A 356 -9.48 -21.08 -23.32
C ILE A 356 -9.78 -21.85 -22.05
N PHE A 357 -9.89 -23.17 -22.14
CA PHE A 357 -10.10 -24.05 -20.98
C PHE A 357 -9.00 -23.89 -19.93
N MET A 358 -7.74 -23.77 -20.37
CA MET A 358 -6.61 -23.51 -19.48
C MET A 358 -6.72 -22.16 -18.77
N ILE A 359 -6.93 -21.06 -19.51
CA ILE A 359 -7.03 -19.71 -18.94
C ILE A 359 -8.18 -19.62 -17.95
N GLU A 360 -9.34 -20.17 -18.29
CA GLU A 360 -10.53 -20.14 -17.44
C GLU A 360 -10.35 -20.98 -16.17
N GLY A 361 -9.69 -22.13 -16.24
CA GLY A 361 -9.41 -22.89 -15.02
C GLY A 361 -8.31 -22.25 -14.16
N ILE A 362 -7.31 -21.57 -14.74
CA ILE A 362 -6.34 -20.75 -13.98
C ILE A 362 -7.08 -19.63 -13.24
N LEU A 363 -7.98 -18.95 -13.95
CA LEU A 363 -8.81 -17.90 -13.37
C LEU A 363 -9.70 -18.45 -12.24
N ALA A 364 -10.27 -19.64 -12.41
CA ALA A 364 -11.02 -20.33 -11.36
C ALA A 364 -10.18 -20.61 -10.11
N ILE A 365 -8.96 -21.15 -10.27
CA ILE A 365 -8.03 -21.37 -9.15
C ILE A 365 -7.69 -20.06 -8.47
N PHE A 366 -7.39 -19.00 -9.23
CA PHE A 366 -7.11 -17.67 -8.68
C PHE A 366 -8.27 -17.14 -7.83
N LEU A 367 -9.50 -17.19 -8.35
CA LEU A 367 -10.70 -16.76 -7.64
C LEU A 367 -10.95 -17.59 -6.38
N LEU A 368 -10.69 -18.90 -6.41
CA LEU A 368 -10.81 -19.76 -5.24
C LEU A 368 -9.74 -19.48 -4.18
N VAL A 369 -8.48 -19.28 -4.58
CA VAL A 369 -7.41 -18.90 -3.64
C VAL A 369 -7.75 -17.56 -2.97
N LEU A 370 -8.26 -16.61 -3.73
CA LEU A 370 -8.76 -15.34 -3.20
C LEU A 370 -9.93 -15.55 -2.22
N ALA A 371 -10.91 -16.39 -2.60
CA ALA A 371 -12.05 -16.73 -1.75
C ALA A 371 -11.62 -17.37 -0.43
N VAL A 372 -10.70 -18.34 -0.47
CA VAL A 372 -10.13 -18.99 0.72
C VAL A 372 -9.38 -17.97 1.59
N GLY A 373 -8.59 -17.08 0.98
CA GLY A 373 -7.92 -15.99 1.70
C GLY A 373 -8.92 -15.08 2.43
N LEU A 374 -10.00 -14.69 1.76
CA LEU A 374 -11.07 -13.86 2.33
C LEU A 374 -11.84 -14.56 3.46
N LEU A 375 -12.14 -15.85 3.31
CA LEU A 375 -12.73 -16.69 4.36
C LEU A 375 -11.81 -16.74 5.58
N TYR A 376 -10.52 -16.99 5.37
CA TYR A 376 -9.51 -17.02 6.43
C TYR A 376 -9.39 -15.67 7.16
N PHE A 377 -9.38 -14.54 6.44
CA PHE A 377 -9.35 -13.22 7.07
C PHE A 377 -10.59 -12.95 7.93
N SER A 378 -11.78 -13.32 7.45
CA SER A 378 -13.01 -13.19 8.23
C SER A 378 -12.97 -14.04 9.49
N PHE A 379 -12.58 -15.31 9.35
CA PHE A 379 -12.41 -16.26 10.46
C PHE A 379 -11.43 -15.74 11.52
N LYS A 380 -10.26 -15.27 11.09
CA LYS A 380 -9.22 -14.73 11.97
C LYS A 380 -9.68 -13.49 12.73
N ASP A 381 -10.45 -12.60 12.09
CA ASP A 381 -11.04 -11.42 12.76
C ASP A 381 -12.02 -11.84 13.86
N VAL A 382 -12.95 -12.77 13.58
CA VAL A 382 -13.92 -13.27 14.59
C VAL A 382 -13.19 -13.96 15.75
N LEU A 383 -12.25 -14.85 15.45
CA LEU A 383 -11.47 -15.55 16.47
C LEU A 383 -10.69 -14.59 17.37
N SER A 384 -10.05 -13.57 16.78
CA SER A 384 -9.29 -12.59 17.55
C SER A 384 -10.21 -11.80 18.48
N VAL A 385 -11.39 -11.41 18.00
CA VAL A 385 -12.38 -10.68 18.81
C VAL A 385 -12.91 -11.55 19.95
N GLU A 386 -13.27 -12.81 19.69
CA GLU A 386 -13.75 -13.72 20.75
C GLU A 386 -12.68 -14.01 21.79
N LYS A 387 -11.44 -14.32 21.38
CA LYS A 387 -10.32 -14.53 22.31
C LYS A 387 -10.11 -13.30 23.20
N ASN A 388 -10.19 -12.11 22.62
CA ASN A 388 -10.08 -10.86 23.37
C ASN A 388 -11.26 -10.66 24.34
N ARG A 389 -12.50 -10.96 23.92
CA ARG A 389 -13.68 -10.90 24.79
C ARG A 389 -13.59 -11.86 25.98
N ILE A 390 -13.11 -13.09 25.76
CA ILE A 390 -12.92 -14.09 26.82
C ILE A 390 -11.90 -13.58 27.85
N LYS A 391 -10.86 -12.87 27.41
CA LYS A 391 -9.88 -12.23 28.30
C LYS A 391 -10.42 -11.04 29.08
N GLY A 392 -11.58 -10.49 28.71
CA GLY A 392 -12.11 -9.27 29.33
C GLY A 392 -12.05 -8.02 28.44
N ILE A 393 -11.53 -8.12 27.22
CA ILE A 393 -11.33 -6.96 26.33
C ILE A 393 -12.58 -6.70 25.51
N ARG A 394 -13.08 -5.45 25.54
CA ARG A 394 -14.25 -5.03 24.76
C ARG A 394 -13.97 -5.04 23.26
N PRO A 395 -14.91 -5.51 22.41
CA PRO A 395 -14.77 -5.38 20.96
C PRO A 395 -14.68 -3.91 20.56
N ASN A 396 -13.79 -3.61 19.63
CA ASN A 396 -13.62 -2.25 19.15
C ASN A 396 -14.92 -1.72 18.57
N SER A 397 -15.24 -0.46 18.89
CA SER A 397 -16.35 0.23 18.23
C SER A 397 -16.03 0.56 16.78
N TRP A 398 -17.05 0.93 16.01
CA TRP A 398 -16.84 1.43 14.66
C TRP A 398 -15.94 2.66 14.62
N PHE A 399 -16.07 3.55 15.61
CA PHE A 399 -15.20 4.72 15.72
C PHE A 399 -13.73 4.31 15.89
N GLU A 400 -13.44 3.40 16.82
CA GLU A 400 -12.09 2.87 17.04
C GLU A 400 -11.55 2.13 15.81
N THR A 401 -12.39 1.31 15.17
CA THR A 401 -12.04 0.56 13.96
C THR A 401 -11.69 1.52 12.82
N LYS A 402 -12.52 2.54 12.58
CA LYS A 402 -12.28 3.55 11.55
C LYS A 402 -11.00 4.32 11.82
N THR A 403 -10.77 4.76 13.06
CA THR A 403 -9.55 5.49 13.44
C THR A 403 -8.31 4.61 13.25
N SER A 404 -8.38 3.34 13.63
CA SER A 404 -7.30 2.38 13.42
C SER A 404 -7.00 2.16 11.93
N ILE A 405 -8.03 2.02 11.09
CA ILE A 405 -7.87 1.91 9.64
C ILE A 405 -7.25 3.20 9.07
N GLN A 406 -7.64 4.39 9.55
CA GLN A 406 -7.11 5.65 9.05
C GLN A 406 -5.66 5.91 9.46
N GLN A 407 -5.26 5.50 10.67
CA GLN A 407 -3.92 5.75 11.19
C GLN A 407 -2.93 4.67 10.76
N ASN A 408 -3.28 3.39 10.94
CA ASN A 408 -2.37 2.27 10.74
C ASN A 408 -2.69 1.49 9.44
N GLY A 409 -3.96 1.47 9.03
CA GLY A 409 -4.44 0.68 7.89
C GLY A 409 -4.41 1.41 6.54
N PHE A 410 -4.21 2.72 6.52
CA PHE A 410 -4.40 3.56 5.33
C PHE A 410 -3.49 3.18 4.16
N PRO A 411 -2.17 2.93 4.37
CA PRO A 411 -1.29 2.50 3.28
C PRO A 411 -1.75 1.20 2.61
N TYR A 412 -2.24 0.24 3.41
CA TYR A 412 -2.73 -1.04 2.91
C TYR A 412 -4.05 -0.91 2.16
N MET A 413 -4.97 -0.10 2.68
CA MET A 413 -6.27 0.10 2.06
C MET A 413 -6.14 0.75 0.67
N VAL A 414 -5.29 1.77 0.54
CA VAL A 414 -5.09 2.50 -0.71
C VAL A 414 -4.29 1.67 -1.73
N SER A 415 -3.33 0.86 -1.28
CA SER A 415 -2.54 0.00 -2.18
C SER A 415 -3.27 -1.27 -2.61
N SER A 416 -4.25 -1.75 -1.84
CA SER A 416 -4.92 -3.03 -2.11
C SER A 416 -5.56 -3.17 -3.50
N PRO A 417 -6.24 -2.17 -4.09
CA PRO A 417 -6.82 -2.32 -5.43
C PRO A 417 -5.76 -2.40 -6.52
N ALA A 418 -4.70 -1.60 -6.41
CA ALA A 418 -3.58 -1.63 -7.34
C ALA A 418 -2.83 -2.97 -7.23
N LEU A 419 -2.55 -3.44 -6.02
CA LEU A 419 -1.93 -4.75 -5.80
C LEU A 419 -2.80 -5.89 -6.33
N PHE A 420 -4.12 -5.81 -6.16
CA PHE A 420 -5.04 -6.80 -6.71
C PHE A 420 -4.98 -6.84 -8.24
N LEU A 421 -5.07 -5.68 -8.89
CA LEU A 421 -4.97 -5.59 -10.35
C LEU A 421 -3.62 -6.09 -10.86
N ILE A 422 -2.52 -5.72 -10.20
CA ILE A 422 -1.18 -6.18 -10.55
C ILE A 422 -1.07 -7.70 -10.38
N MET A 423 -1.51 -8.26 -9.24
CA MET A 423 -1.49 -9.71 -9.04
C MET A 423 -2.33 -10.42 -10.10
N PHE A 424 -3.51 -9.89 -10.43
CA PHE A 424 -4.38 -10.48 -11.45
C PHE A 424 -3.73 -10.47 -12.85
N THR A 425 -3.25 -9.31 -13.31
CA THR A 425 -2.70 -9.16 -14.66
C THR A 425 -1.32 -9.81 -14.82
N VAL A 426 -0.58 -10.03 -13.73
CA VAL A 426 0.74 -10.67 -13.75
C VAL A 426 0.65 -12.19 -13.53
N LEU A 427 -0.10 -12.64 -12.52
CA LEU A 427 -0.12 -14.07 -12.17
C LEU A 427 -0.83 -14.92 -13.23
N ILE A 428 -1.89 -14.41 -13.87
CA ILE A 428 -2.63 -15.19 -14.88
C ILE A 428 -1.73 -15.51 -16.09
N PRO A 429 -1.11 -14.54 -16.78
CA PRO A 429 -0.21 -14.86 -17.89
C PRO A 429 1.00 -15.71 -17.49
N ILE A 430 1.55 -15.51 -16.28
CA ILE A 430 2.65 -16.34 -15.77
C ILE A 430 2.18 -17.79 -15.61
N ALA A 431 1.05 -18.01 -14.94
CA ALA A 431 0.49 -19.34 -14.75
C ALA A 431 0.16 -20.00 -16.10
N THR A 432 -0.40 -19.25 -17.06
CA THR A 432 -0.68 -19.76 -18.41
C THR A 432 0.61 -20.15 -19.13
N THR A 433 1.65 -19.32 -19.05
CA THR A 433 2.95 -19.63 -19.68
C THR A 433 3.57 -20.88 -19.06
N ILE A 434 3.55 -20.99 -17.72
CA ILE A 434 4.05 -22.17 -17.02
C ILE A 434 3.21 -23.40 -17.35
N MET A 435 1.89 -23.30 -17.49
CA MET A 435 1.07 -24.46 -17.86
C MET A 435 1.28 -24.87 -19.31
N LEU A 436 1.37 -23.90 -20.22
CA LEU A 436 1.58 -24.15 -21.65
C LEU A 436 2.93 -24.82 -21.94
N SER A 437 3.94 -24.61 -21.09
CA SER A 437 5.22 -25.32 -21.23
C SER A 437 5.11 -26.83 -21.04
N PHE A 438 4.07 -27.33 -20.37
CA PHE A 438 3.81 -28.76 -20.17
C PHE A 438 2.82 -29.35 -21.21
N THR A 439 2.44 -28.60 -22.24
CA THR A 439 1.50 -29.06 -23.28
C THR A 439 2.17 -29.28 -24.64
N GLY A 440 1.45 -29.95 -25.55
CA GLY A 440 1.87 -30.20 -26.93
C GLY A 440 1.39 -29.15 -27.92
N MET A 441 1.31 -27.86 -27.54
CA MET A 441 0.84 -26.80 -28.45
C MET A 441 1.93 -26.46 -29.49
N ASP A 442 1.80 -27.09 -30.66
CA ASP A 442 2.68 -26.95 -31.83
C ASP A 442 1.91 -26.34 -33.04
N PRO A 443 2.57 -26.02 -34.16
CA PRO A 443 1.93 -25.39 -35.31
C PRO A 443 0.78 -26.20 -35.93
N LYS A 444 0.79 -27.54 -35.78
CA LYS A 444 -0.27 -28.44 -36.26
C LYS A 444 -1.43 -28.53 -35.26
N HIS A 445 -1.17 -28.30 -33.97
CA HIS A 445 -2.08 -28.48 -32.85
C HIS A 445 -2.39 -27.16 -32.10
N GLN A 446 -2.64 -26.06 -32.83
CA GLN A 446 -2.90 -24.75 -32.22
C GLN A 446 -4.23 -24.67 -31.46
N SER A 447 -5.29 -25.31 -31.96
CA SER A 447 -6.62 -25.21 -31.37
C SER A 447 -6.88 -26.25 -30.28
N LYS A 448 -6.38 -27.48 -30.50
CA LYS A 448 -6.55 -28.62 -29.60
C LYS A 448 -5.19 -29.25 -29.32
N PHE A 449 -4.80 -29.26 -28.06
CA PHE A 449 -3.55 -29.83 -27.58
C PHE A 449 -3.76 -30.53 -26.23
N SER A 450 -2.90 -31.49 -25.92
CA SER A 450 -2.93 -32.26 -24.67
C SER A 450 -1.70 -31.98 -23.81
N TRP A 451 -1.75 -32.45 -22.57
CA TRP A 451 -0.59 -32.45 -21.66
C TRP A 451 0.46 -33.45 -22.17
N VAL A 452 1.71 -32.99 -22.29
CA VAL A 452 2.88 -33.82 -22.67
C VAL A 452 3.90 -33.94 -21.54
N GLY A 453 3.57 -33.38 -20.37
CA GLY A 453 4.44 -33.38 -19.20
C GLY A 453 5.76 -32.63 -19.47
N ILE A 454 6.88 -33.24 -19.11
CA ILE A 454 8.21 -32.59 -19.14
C ILE A 454 8.88 -32.69 -20.53
N GLN A 455 8.19 -33.21 -21.55
CA GLN A 455 8.78 -33.50 -22.86
C GLN A 455 9.45 -32.29 -23.52
N ASN A 456 8.83 -31.10 -23.44
CA ASN A 456 9.42 -29.87 -23.99
C ASN A 456 10.74 -29.51 -23.31
N TYR A 457 10.82 -29.66 -21.99
CA TYR A 457 12.06 -29.42 -21.23
C TYR A 457 13.14 -30.45 -21.57
N LYS A 458 12.76 -31.72 -21.77
CA LYS A 458 13.69 -32.78 -22.20
C LYS A 458 14.29 -32.47 -23.57
N LEU A 459 13.49 -32.01 -24.53
CA LEU A 459 13.96 -31.61 -25.86
C LEU A 459 14.99 -30.49 -25.77
N ILE A 460 14.73 -29.46 -24.96
CA ILE A 460 15.66 -28.33 -24.75
C ILE A 460 16.94 -28.80 -24.05
N ALA A 461 16.82 -29.56 -22.96
CA ALA A 461 17.96 -29.98 -22.15
C ALA A 461 18.91 -30.94 -22.90
N LEU A 462 18.35 -31.83 -23.72
CA LEU A 462 19.15 -32.77 -24.53
C LEU A 462 19.61 -32.18 -25.87
N GLY A 463 19.25 -30.93 -26.18
CA GLY A 463 19.55 -30.30 -27.47
C GLY A 463 18.90 -31.04 -28.66
N GLN A 464 17.76 -31.68 -28.43
CA GLN A 464 17.09 -32.51 -29.41
C GLN A 464 16.03 -31.72 -30.19
N GLY A 465 15.95 -31.99 -31.49
CA GLY A 465 15.03 -31.30 -32.39
C GLY A 465 15.48 -29.88 -32.73
N LEU A 466 14.87 -29.33 -33.77
CA LEU A 466 15.30 -28.06 -34.37
C LEU A 466 15.34 -26.91 -33.34
N ALA A 467 14.39 -26.86 -32.41
CA ALA A 467 14.34 -25.78 -31.42
C ALA A 467 15.30 -25.97 -30.22
N GLY A 468 15.64 -27.22 -29.86
CA GLY A 468 16.46 -27.55 -28.70
C GLY A 468 17.95 -27.32 -28.94
N GLU A 469 18.44 -27.65 -30.14
CA GLU A 469 19.83 -27.41 -30.52
C GLU A 469 20.15 -25.90 -30.61
N ILE A 470 19.24 -25.14 -31.24
CA ILE A 470 19.37 -23.68 -31.40
C ILE A 470 19.40 -22.95 -30.05
N PHE A 471 18.66 -23.45 -29.06
CA PHE A 471 18.55 -22.82 -27.74
C PHE A 471 19.92 -22.58 -27.09
N TRP A 472 20.84 -23.55 -27.15
CA TRP A 472 22.15 -23.44 -26.49
C TRP A 472 23.07 -22.42 -27.17
N TYR A 473 23.05 -22.34 -28.50
CA TYR A 473 23.79 -21.32 -29.25
C TYR A 473 23.30 -19.91 -28.89
N ILE A 474 21.98 -19.73 -28.84
CA ILE A 474 21.37 -18.44 -28.52
C ILE A 474 21.55 -18.10 -27.04
N LEU A 475 21.47 -19.07 -26.12
CA LEU A 475 21.76 -18.87 -24.70
C LEU A 475 23.20 -18.39 -24.50
N PHE A 476 24.17 -19.06 -25.12
CA PHE A 476 25.58 -18.65 -25.04
C PHE A 476 25.77 -17.21 -25.54
N TRP A 477 25.22 -16.89 -26.72
CA TRP A 477 25.27 -15.52 -27.24
C TRP A 477 24.55 -14.53 -26.33
N THR A 478 23.39 -14.88 -25.78
CA THR A 478 22.61 -14.01 -24.86
C THR A 478 23.40 -13.69 -23.60
N VAL A 479 24.09 -14.67 -23.01
CA VAL A 479 24.96 -14.46 -21.86
C VAL A 479 26.14 -13.55 -22.22
N LEU A 480 26.81 -13.83 -23.35
CA LEU A 480 27.95 -13.02 -23.81
C LEU A 480 27.53 -11.58 -24.11
N TRP A 481 26.43 -11.40 -24.85
CA TRP A 481 25.78 -10.12 -25.10
C TRP A 481 25.51 -9.37 -23.80
N THR A 482 24.87 -10.02 -22.83
CA THR A 482 24.48 -9.41 -21.56
C THR A 482 25.70 -8.95 -20.79
N LEU A 483 26.74 -9.76 -20.72
CA LEU A 483 27.98 -9.41 -20.04
C LEU A 483 28.69 -8.25 -20.75
N LEU A 484 28.89 -8.34 -22.06
CA LEU A 484 29.65 -7.34 -22.81
C LEU A 484 28.90 -6.00 -22.89
N SER A 485 27.64 -5.99 -23.31
CA SER A 485 26.85 -4.76 -23.48
C SER A 485 26.60 -4.05 -22.16
N THR A 486 26.24 -4.79 -21.10
CA THR A 486 25.97 -4.19 -19.78
C THR A 486 27.25 -3.68 -19.15
N THR A 487 28.34 -4.47 -19.17
CA THR A 487 29.62 -4.03 -18.60
C THR A 487 30.15 -2.80 -19.33
N LEU A 488 30.01 -2.75 -20.66
CA LEU A 488 30.39 -1.59 -21.45
C LEU A 488 29.56 -0.36 -21.08
N ALA A 489 28.22 -0.50 -20.98
CA ALA A 489 27.34 0.58 -20.54
C ALA A 489 27.70 1.10 -19.14
N ILE A 490 28.00 0.19 -18.22
CA ILE A 490 28.42 0.53 -16.85
C ILE A 490 29.75 1.29 -16.87
N LEU A 491 30.73 0.77 -17.59
CA LEU A 491 32.07 1.36 -17.68
C LEU A 491 32.01 2.77 -18.26
N ILE A 492 31.30 2.95 -19.38
CA ILE A 492 31.12 4.27 -20.01
C ILE A 492 30.36 5.20 -19.07
N GLY A 493 29.19 4.79 -18.56
CA GLY A 493 28.34 5.65 -17.72
C GLY A 493 29.04 6.07 -16.43
N PHE A 494 29.76 5.15 -15.78
CA PHE A 494 30.53 5.43 -14.58
C PHE A 494 31.69 6.40 -14.87
N THR A 495 32.44 6.17 -15.95
CA THR A 495 33.54 7.03 -16.37
C THR A 495 33.05 8.46 -16.66
N LEU A 496 31.97 8.59 -17.44
CA LEU A 496 31.34 9.89 -17.71
C LEU A 496 30.85 10.56 -16.43
N SER A 497 30.36 9.78 -15.47
CA SER A 497 29.87 10.30 -14.19
C SER A 497 31.01 10.86 -13.35
N LEU A 498 32.15 10.16 -13.27
CA LEU A 498 33.35 10.67 -12.59
C LEU A 498 33.86 11.95 -13.25
N LEU A 499 33.93 11.99 -14.59
CA LEU A 499 34.37 13.17 -15.33
C LEU A 499 33.43 14.36 -15.09
N ALA A 500 32.12 14.18 -15.23
CA ALA A 500 31.14 15.25 -15.08
C ALA A 500 30.97 15.76 -13.64
N ASN A 501 31.42 15.00 -12.65
CA ASN A 501 31.39 15.41 -11.24
C ASN A 501 32.74 15.98 -10.76
N ASN A 502 33.83 15.83 -11.52
CA ASN A 502 35.13 16.41 -11.18
C ASN A 502 35.07 17.96 -11.13
N GLU A 503 35.65 18.57 -10.11
CA GLU A 503 35.69 20.03 -9.91
C GLU A 503 36.40 20.78 -11.04
N ARG A 504 37.38 20.16 -11.68
CA ARG A 504 38.19 20.77 -12.75
C ARG A 504 37.44 20.96 -14.07
N VAL A 505 36.28 20.31 -14.25
CA VAL A 505 35.52 20.40 -15.49
C VAL A 505 34.69 21.69 -15.50
N ILE A 506 35.01 22.58 -16.44
CA ILE A 506 34.26 23.81 -16.70
C ILE A 506 33.07 23.48 -17.63
N GLY A 507 31.90 24.08 -17.38
CA GLY A 507 30.72 23.85 -18.24
C GLY A 507 29.97 22.54 -17.98
N LYS A 508 30.02 22.00 -16.74
CA LYS A 508 29.40 20.72 -16.35
C LYS A 508 27.95 20.54 -16.81
N THR A 509 27.15 21.61 -16.81
CA THR A 509 25.76 21.58 -17.25
C THR A 509 25.61 21.14 -18.71
N PHE A 510 26.49 21.64 -19.60
CA PHE A 510 26.48 21.25 -21.01
C PHE A 510 26.80 19.76 -21.17
N PHE A 511 27.90 19.30 -20.58
CA PHE A 511 28.30 17.88 -20.66
C PHE A 511 27.25 16.95 -20.06
N ARG A 512 26.69 17.26 -18.88
CA ARG A 512 25.61 16.49 -18.27
C ARG A 512 24.39 16.40 -19.20
N THR A 513 24.05 17.49 -19.88
CA THR A 513 22.93 17.50 -20.83
C THR A 513 23.20 16.56 -21.99
N VAL A 514 24.38 16.69 -22.62
CA VAL A 514 24.79 15.85 -23.76
C VAL A 514 24.83 14.36 -23.39
N TYR A 515 25.38 14.00 -22.22
CA TYR A 515 25.49 12.60 -21.79
C TYR A 515 24.14 11.94 -21.46
N ILE A 516 23.10 12.73 -21.16
CA ILE A 516 21.74 12.23 -20.88
C ILE A 516 20.92 12.08 -22.17
N LEU A 517 21.30 12.77 -23.27
CA LEU A 517 20.58 12.72 -24.54
C LEU A 517 20.25 11.31 -25.05
N PRO A 518 21.14 10.30 -24.97
CA PRO A 518 20.83 8.95 -25.46
C PRO A 518 19.58 8.34 -24.79
N TRP A 519 19.32 8.71 -23.53
CA TRP A 519 18.15 8.26 -22.78
C TRP A 519 16.96 9.20 -22.89
N ALA A 520 17.19 10.48 -23.20
CA ALA A 520 16.14 11.48 -23.38
C ALA A 520 15.35 11.24 -24.69
N VAL A 521 16.02 10.73 -25.73
CA VAL A 521 15.37 10.34 -26.99
C VAL A 521 14.80 8.92 -26.85
N PRO A 522 13.55 8.66 -27.30
CA PRO A 522 12.98 7.32 -27.27
C PRO A 522 13.85 6.29 -28.00
N ALA A 523 14.25 5.23 -27.29
CA ALA A 523 15.21 4.25 -27.80
C ALA A 523 14.80 3.63 -29.14
N PHE A 524 13.51 3.37 -29.37
CA PHE A 524 13.06 2.74 -30.61
C PHE A 524 13.40 3.58 -31.86
N ILE A 525 13.22 4.90 -31.81
CA ILE A 525 13.57 5.80 -32.92
C ILE A 525 15.07 5.77 -33.15
N THR A 526 15.84 5.84 -32.06
CA THR A 526 17.29 5.84 -32.12
C THR A 526 17.84 4.53 -32.70
N ILE A 527 17.31 3.38 -32.30
CA ILE A 527 17.71 2.07 -32.83
C ILE A 527 17.39 1.97 -34.32
N MET A 528 16.18 2.38 -34.73
CA MET A 528 15.79 2.38 -36.14
C MET A 528 16.64 3.35 -36.98
N PHE A 529 16.97 4.52 -36.44
CA PHE A 529 17.88 5.46 -37.08
C PHE A 529 19.24 4.81 -37.35
N PHE A 530 19.85 4.17 -36.34
CA PHE A 530 21.11 3.46 -36.53
C PHE A 530 20.97 2.25 -37.47
N SER A 531 19.83 1.55 -37.46
CA SER A 531 19.56 0.48 -38.44
C SER A 531 19.63 0.96 -39.89
N ILE A 532 19.07 2.14 -40.17
CA ILE A 532 19.11 2.77 -41.50
C ILE A 532 20.55 3.21 -41.82
N MET A 533 21.21 3.88 -40.87
CA MET A 533 22.58 4.36 -41.06
C MET A 533 23.60 3.24 -41.30
N PHE A 534 23.38 2.05 -40.74
CA PHE A 534 24.19 0.85 -40.95
C PHE A 534 23.67 -0.08 -42.06
N SER A 535 22.71 0.38 -42.88
CA SER A 535 22.33 -0.34 -44.11
C SER A 535 23.47 -0.35 -45.13
N PRO A 536 23.47 -1.24 -46.14
CA PRO A 536 24.58 -1.33 -47.11
C PRO A 536 24.95 0.02 -47.74
N ASP A 537 23.94 0.83 -48.10
CA ASP A 537 24.09 2.19 -48.65
C ASP A 537 23.87 3.29 -47.58
N GLY A 538 23.99 2.94 -46.31
CA GLY A 538 23.80 3.86 -45.18
C GLY A 538 25.03 4.71 -44.94
N ALA A 539 24.83 5.96 -44.49
CA ALA A 539 25.91 6.92 -44.31
C ALA A 539 27.04 6.43 -43.37
N LEU A 540 26.72 5.69 -42.30
CA LEU A 540 27.76 5.15 -41.42
C LEU A 540 28.53 4.00 -42.07
N THR A 541 27.85 3.17 -42.87
CA THR A 541 28.51 2.12 -43.65
C THR A 541 29.44 2.71 -44.71
N GLU A 542 29.03 3.75 -45.41
CA GLU A 542 29.87 4.46 -46.40
C GLU A 542 31.12 5.07 -45.73
N ILE A 543 30.96 5.73 -44.59
CA ILE A 543 32.08 6.28 -43.81
C ILE A 543 33.04 5.16 -43.39
N LEU A 544 32.52 4.04 -42.90
CA LEU A 544 33.34 2.89 -42.52
C LEU A 544 34.09 2.29 -43.72
N ASN A 545 33.43 2.17 -44.87
CA ASN A 545 34.02 1.66 -46.11
C ASN A 545 35.16 2.56 -46.60
N TYR A 546 34.95 3.87 -46.53
CA TYR A 546 35.96 4.86 -46.87
C TYR A 546 37.19 4.76 -45.95
N ILE A 547 36.98 4.70 -44.63
CA ILE A 547 38.07 4.62 -43.64
C ILE A 547 38.82 3.29 -43.74
N MET A 548 38.12 2.17 -43.94
CA MET A 548 38.71 0.84 -43.97
C MET A 548 39.29 0.45 -45.34
N GLY A 549 39.03 1.23 -46.39
CA GLY A 549 39.48 0.95 -47.76
C GLY A 549 38.89 -0.33 -48.38
N ARG A 550 37.81 -0.88 -47.80
CA ARG A 550 37.12 -2.09 -48.28
C ARG A 550 35.63 -2.02 -48.01
N ARG A 551 34.83 -2.67 -48.85
CA ARG A 551 33.38 -2.78 -48.66
C ARG A 551 33.08 -3.71 -47.48
N ILE A 552 32.36 -3.19 -46.51
CA ILE A 552 31.95 -3.85 -45.27
C ILE A 552 30.44 -3.79 -45.19
N GLU A 553 29.81 -4.95 -45.04
CA GLU A 553 28.36 -5.05 -44.95
C GLU A 553 27.98 -5.42 -43.52
N VAL A 554 27.91 -4.39 -42.66
CA VAL A 554 27.71 -4.54 -41.20
C VAL A 554 26.53 -5.45 -40.87
N LYS A 555 25.40 -5.28 -41.55
CA LYS A 555 24.16 -6.05 -41.31
C LYS A 555 24.15 -7.46 -41.90
N LEU A 556 25.10 -7.78 -42.79
CA LEU A 556 25.23 -9.10 -43.43
C LEU A 556 26.32 -9.95 -42.80
N ASP A 557 27.26 -9.34 -42.06
CA ASP A 557 28.26 -10.03 -41.26
C ASP A 557 27.76 -10.25 -39.80
N PRO A 558 27.70 -11.50 -39.31
CA PRO A 558 27.27 -11.81 -37.95
C PRO A 558 28.08 -11.11 -36.87
N ASN A 559 29.41 -11.07 -37.01
CA ASN A 559 30.30 -10.54 -35.99
C ASN A 559 30.23 -9.01 -35.95
N LEU A 560 30.18 -8.36 -37.11
CA LEU A 560 30.06 -6.90 -37.18
C LEU A 560 28.71 -6.43 -36.66
N THR A 561 27.61 -7.12 -37.00
CA THR A 561 26.28 -6.84 -36.44
C THR A 561 26.32 -6.91 -34.91
N ARG A 562 26.89 -7.98 -34.35
CA ARG A 562 27.01 -8.18 -32.90
C ARG A 562 27.82 -7.08 -32.22
N ILE A 563 28.94 -6.66 -32.82
CA ILE A 563 29.79 -5.57 -32.30
C ILE A 563 29.01 -4.25 -32.28
N VAL A 564 28.35 -3.89 -33.39
CA VAL A 564 27.58 -2.65 -33.50
C VAL A 564 26.43 -2.62 -32.49
N LEU A 565 25.73 -3.73 -32.31
CA LEU A 565 24.69 -3.85 -31.28
C LEU A 565 25.26 -3.62 -29.88
N ILE A 566 26.43 -4.20 -29.54
CA ILE A 566 27.06 -4.05 -28.22
C ILE A 566 27.42 -2.58 -27.98
N LEU A 567 28.00 -1.92 -28.98
CA LEU A 567 28.37 -0.50 -28.91
C LEU A 567 27.14 0.40 -28.78
N LEU A 568 26.08 0.13 -29.55
CA LEU A 568 24.83 0.87 -29.49
C LEU A 568 24.17 0.73 -28.11
N GLN A 569 24.11 -0.49 -27.56
CA GLN A 569 23.58 -0.70 -26.21
C GLN A 569 24.49 -0.10 -25.13
N GLY A 570 25.80 -0.17 -25.31
CA GLY A 570 26.78 0.50 -24.44
C GLY A 570 26.50 1.99 -24.36
N TRP A 571 26.28 2.64 -25.50
CA TRP A 571 25.96 4.06 -25.58
C TRP A 571 24.58 4.40 -24.97
N LEU A 572 23.50 3.69 -25.36
CA LEU A 572 22.16 3.92 -24.81
C LEU A 572 22.10 3.67 -23.29
N GLY A 573 22.65 2.54 -22.84
CA GLY A 573 22.66 2.15 -21.43
C GLY A 573 23.56 3.04 -20.57
N SER A 574 24.63 3.61 -21.15
CA SER A 574 25.55 4.46 -20.40
C SER A 574 24.88 5.69 -19.80
N ALA A 575 23.88 6.27 -20.49
CA ALA A 575 23.16 7.45 -20.01
C ALA A 575 22.38 7.17 -18.72
N TYR A 576 21.76 5.99 -18.60
CA TYR A 576 21.10 5.56 -17.37
C TYR A 576 22.11 5.37 -16.24
N VAL A 577 23.20 4.64 -16.48
CA VAL A 577 24.24 4.40 -15.46
C VAL A 577 24.92 5.71 -15.05
N PHE A 578 25.12 6.62 -15.99
CA PHE A 578 25.64 7.97 -15.75
C PHE A 578 24.76 8.76 -14.79
N LEU A 579 23.44 8.81 -15.05
CA LEU A 579 22.49 9.54 -14.22
C LEU A 579 22.45 8.96 -12.81
N LEU A 580 22.37 7.64 -12.72
CA LEU A 580 22.32 6.88 -11.47
C LEU A 580 23.59 7.07 -10.63
N SER A 581 24.76 6.89 -11.24
CA SER A 581 26.06 7.07 -10.57
C SER A 581 26.26 8.52 -10.14
N THR A 582 25.80 9.49 -10.94
CA THR A 582 25.89 10.92 -10.62
C THR A 582 25.03 11.28 -9.41
N GLY A 583 23.82 10.71 -9.29
CA GLY A 583 22.97 10.91 -8.13
C GLY A 583 23.60 10.40 -6.84
N VAL A 584 24.23 9.22 -6.89
CA VAL A 584 24.96 8.64 -5.75
C VAL A 584 26.20 9.46 -5.40
N LEU A 585 27.01 9.84 -6.39
CA LEU A 585 28.20 10.66 -6.21
C LEU A 585 27.91 11.98 -5.48
N GLN A 586 26.79 12.63 -5.81
CA GLN A 586 26.37 13.88 -5.20
C GLN A 586 25.92 13.74 -3.74
N GLY A 587 25.62 12.50 -3.31
CA GLY A 587 25.29 12.19 -1.91
C GLY A 587 26.50 11.88 -1.04
N ILE A 588 27.70 11.71 -1.60
CA ILE A 588 28.92 11.45 -0.82
C ILE A 588 29.35 12.75 -0.13
N PRO A 589 29.47 12.77 1.21
CA PRO A 589 29.98 13.91 1.95
C PRO A 589 31.37 14.36 1.48
N GLY A 590 31.59 15.68 1.39
CA GLY A 590 32.86 16.25 0.92
C GLY A 590 34.02 16.08 1.91
N ASP A 591 33.71 15.98 3.20
CA ASP A 591 34.67 15.78 4.30
C ASP A 591 35.49 14.49 4.14
N LEU A 592 34.93 13.43 3.55
CA LEU A 592 35.67 12.20 3.22
C LEU A 592 36.81 12.46 2.22
N TYR A 593 36.57 13.35 1.24
CA TYR A 593 37.59 13.72 0.26
C TYR A 593 38.62 14.68 0.85
N GLU A 594 38.19 15.61 1.70
CA GLU A 594 39.08 16.53 2.43
C GLU A 594 40.00 15.78 3.39
N ALA A 595 39.48 14.81 4.16
CA ALA A 595 40.28 13.96 5.03
C ALA A 595 41.32 13.16 4.23
N ALA A 596 40.94 12.62 3.07
CA ALA A 596 41.87 11.93 2.20
C ALA A 596 42.94 12.85 1.59
N ASP A 597 42.60 14.12 1.33
CA ASP A 597 43.58 15.13 0.89
C ASP A 597 44.57 15.48 2.01
N ILE A 598 44.13 15.51 3.27
CA ILE A 598 45.01 15.67 4.45
C ILE A 598 45.96 14.47 4.59
N ASP A 599 45.48 13.25 4.33
CA ASP A 599 46.28 12.01 4.33
C ASP A 599 47.20 11.87 3.10
N GLY A 600 47.19 12.84 2.18
CA GLY A 600 48.04 12.84 0.98
C GLY A 600 47.59 11.87 -0.12
N ALA A 601 46.31 11.46 -0.13
CA ALA A 601 45.79 10.52 -1.11
C ALA A 601 45.71 11.14 -2.52
N THR A 602 46.29 10.46 -3.50
CA THR A 602 46.17 10.81 -4.92
C THR A 602 44.73 10.67 -5.43
N SER A 603 44.39 11.36 -6.54
CA SER A 603 43.05 11.29 -7.13
C SER A 603 42.60 9.85 -7.47
N TRP A 604 43.52 8.99 -7.92
CA TRP A 604 43.21 7.58 -8.18
C TRP A 604 42.99 6.77 -6.90
N GLN A 605 43.75 7.06 -5.83
CA GLN A 605 43.50 6.46 -4.52
C GLN A 605 42.13 6.86 -3.98
N LYS A 606 41.72 8.12 -4.10
CA LYS A 606 40.38 8.58 -3.73
C LYS A 606 39.29 7.88 -4.54
N VAL A 607 39.47 7.72 -5.85
CA VAL A 607 38.52 6.97 -6.70
C VAL A 607 38.44 5.50 -6.29
N ARG A 608 39.57 4.82 -6.09
CA ARG A 608 39.60 3.37 -5.80
C ARG A 608 39.15 3.03 -4.38
N HIS A 609 39.47 3.85 -3.38
CA HIS A 609 39.25 3.52 -1.97
C HIS A 609 38.01 4.22 -1.35
N ILE A 610 37.56 5.34 -1.92
CA ILE A 610 36.40 6.08 -1.42
C ILE A 610 35.25 5.99 -2.41
N THR A 611 35.45 6.54 -3.62
CA THR A 611 34.37 6.76 -4.58
C THR A 611 33.77 5.46 -5.12
N LEU A 612 34.61 4.58 -5.66
CA LEU A 612 34.16 3.34 -6.31
C LEU A 612 33.48 2.38 -5.31
N PRO A 613 34.03 2.11 -4.11
CA PRO A 613 33.36 1.26 -3.12
C PRO A 613 32.00 1.81 -2.69
N LEU A 614 31.89 3.12 -2.42
CA LEU A 614 30.63 3.75 -2.01
C LEU A 614 29.58 3.73 -3.12
N ILE A 615 29.97 4.00 -4.37
CA ILE A 615 29.03 3.94 -5.49
C ILE A 615 28.61 2.51 -5.75
N LEU A 616 29.55 1.56 -5.85
CA LEU A 616 29.20 0.16 -6.10
C LEU A 616 28.29 -0.40 -4.99
N PHE A 617 28.52 -0.03 -3.73
CA PHE A 617 27.64 -0.40 -2.64
C PHE A 617 26.20 0.08 -2.89
N GLN A 618 26.02 1.37 -3.19
CA GLN A 618 24.68 1.94 -3.36
C GLN A 618 24.00 1.56 -4.69
N THR A 619 24.80 1.30 -5.73
CA THR A 619 24.29 1.04 -7.09
C THR A 619 24.18 -0.45 -7.42
N ALA A 620 24.85 -1.35 -6.69
CA ALA A 620 24.89 -2.78 -6.99
C ALA A 620 23.50 -3.42 -7.24
N PRO A 621 22.45 -3.18 -6.42
CA PRO A 621 21.13 -3.75 -6.69
C PRO A 621 20.55 -3.31 -8.04
N LEU A 622 20.80 -2.06 -8.44
CA LEU A 622 20.32 -1.49 -9.69
C LEU A 622 21.14 -1.99 -10.88
N LEU A 623 22.44 -2.26 -10.68
CA LEU A 623 23.30 -2.90 -11.69
C LEU A 623 22.87 -4.34 -11.96
N VAL A 624 22.49 -5.12 -10.95
CA VAL A 624 21.89 -6.47 -11.15
C VAL A 624 20.61 -6.38 -12.00
N GLY A 625 19.79 -5.35 -11.76
CA GLY A 625 18.64 -5.03 -12.60
C GLY A 625 19.01 -4.76 -14.06
N GLN A 626 20.11 -4.04 -14.30
CA GLN A 626 20.61 -3.77 -15.67
C GLN A 626 21.04 -5.04 -16.41
N TYR A 627 21.75 -5.97 -15.75
CA TYR A 627 22.06 -7.26 -16.35
C TYR A 627 20.79 -8.06 -16.69
N THR A 628 19.80 -8.06 -15.79
CA THR A 628 18.51 -8.74 -16.01
C THR A 628 17.73 -8.13 -17.18
N PHE A 629 17.78 -6.80 -17.31
CA PHE A 629 17.17 -6.07 -18.42
C PHE A 629 17.84 -6.41 -19.76
N ASN A 630 19.17 -6.35 -19.83
CA ASN A 630 19.90 -6.61 -21.08
C ASN A 630 19.81 -8.05 -21.57
N PHE A 631 19.65 -9.00 -20.65
CA PHE A 631 19.34 -10.40 -21.00
C PHE A 631 18.05 -10.54 -21.82
N ASN A 632 17.07 -9.67 -21.56
CA ASN A 632 15.76 -9.68 -22.22
C ASN A 632 15.56 -8.46 -23.14
N ASN A 633 16.62 -7.88 -23.68
CA ASN A 633 16.52 -6.68 -24.51
C ASN A 633 16.03 -7.00 -25.94
N PHE A 634 14.74 -7.28 -26.07
CA PHE A 634 14.09 -7.59 -27.33
C PHE A 634 14.18 -6.44 -28.35
N SER A 635 13.93 -5.21 -27.89
CA SER A 635 13.74 -4.06 -28.78
C SER A 635 14.98 -3.74 -29.59
N ILE A 636 16.19 -3.81 -29.01
CA ILE A 636 17.41 -3.47 -29.74
C ILE A 636 17.69 -4.45 -30.89
N ILE A 637 17.42 -5.73 -30.68
CA ILE A 637 17.64 -6.77 -31.69
C ILE A 637 16.60 -6.69 -32.79
N TYR A 638 15.32 -6.67 -32.39
CA TYR A 638 14.21 -6.70 -33.33
C TYR A 638 14.19 -5.46 -34.24
N LEU A 639 14.40 -4.27 -33.67
CA LEU A 639 14.35 -3.01 -34.42
C LEU A 639 15.62 -2.74 -35.24
N PHE A 640 16.77 -3.32 -34.89
CA PHE A 640 18.00 -3.10 -35.64
C PHE A 640 18.04 -3.88 -36.95
N ASN A 641 17.77 -5.19 -36.93
CA ASN A 641 17.73 -6.00 -38.16
C ASN A 641 16.93 -7.30 -38.00
N GLY A 642 16.00 -7.37 -37.04
CA GLY A 642 15.19 -8.55 -36.81
C GLY A 642 15.99 -9.78 -36.38
N GLY A 643 17.15 -9.61 -35.73
CA GLY A 643 18.00 -10.72 -35.27
C GLY A 643 18.95 -11.30 -36.33
N GLY A 644 18.98 -10.73 -37.53
CA GLY A 644 19.88 -11.16 -38.61
C GLY A 644 21.37 -10.89 -38.32
N PRO A 645 22.27 -11.24 -39.26
CA PRO A 645 22.01 -12.01 -40.48
C PRO A 645 21.60 -13.45 -40.18
N PHE A 646 20.82 -14.04 -41.09
CA PHE A 646 20.32 -15.42 -40.95
C PHE A 646 21.35 -16.40 -41.51
N ASN A 647 21.67 -17.44 -40.72
CA ASN A 647 22.50 -18.54 -41.17
C ASN A 647 21.72 -19.86 -41.02
N PRO A 648 20.99 -20.29 -42.07
CA PRO A 648 20.14 -21.48 -42.02
C PRO A 648 20.90 -22.77 -41.67
N SER A 649 22.19 -22.85 -41.99
CA SER A 649 23.02 -24.02 -41.66
C SER A 649 23.22 -24.21 -40.15
N GLN A 650 23.17 -23.12 -39.37
CA GLN A 650 23.46 -23.13 -37.93
C GLN A 650 22.19 -22.92 -37.08
N TYR A 651 21.27 -22.08 -37.53
CA TYR A 651 20.09 -21.67 -36.75
C TYR A 651 18.76 -22.11 -37.40
N GLY A 652 18.82 -22.89 -38.49
CA GLY A 652 17.65 -23.18 -39.32
C GLY A 652 16.94 -21.90 -39.77
N ASN A 653 15.66 -22.02 -40.09
CA ASN A 653 14.79 -20.87 -40.37
C ASN A 653 14.05 -20.38 -39.11
N LEU A 654 14.58 -20.66 -37.90
CA LEU A 654 13.92 -20.34 -36.63
C LEU A 654 14.57 -19.18 -35.88
N ALA A 655 15.84 -18.87 -36.16
CA ALA A 655 16.56 -17.76 -35.54
C ALA A 655 17.63 -17.17 -36.47
N GLY A 656 18.05 -15.95 -36.16
CA GLY A 656 19.19 -15.29 -36.77
C GLY A 656 20.39 -15.23 -35.82
N SER A 657 21.54 -14.84 -36.36
CA SER A 657 22.81 -14.90 -35.63
C SER A 657 22.96 -13.86 -34.51
N SER A 658 22.17 -12.80 -34.49
CA SER A 658 22.20 -11.81 -33.40
C SER A 658 21.03 -11.95 -32.41
N ASP A 659 20.13 -12.91 -32.63
CA ASP A 659 18.98 -13.13 -31.75
C ASP A 659 19.39 -13.39 -30.30
N LEU A 660 18.67 -12.76 -29.38
CA LEU A 660 18.70 -13.12 -27.97
C LEU A 660 17.60 -14.14 -27.70
N LEU A 661 17.66 -14.81 -26.55
CA LEU A 661 16.63 -15.79 -26.18
C LEU A 661 15.21 -15.21 -26.25
N ILE A 662 15.01 -13.95 -25.87
CA ILE A 662 13.69 -13.31 -25.95
C ILE A 662 13.22 -13.08 -27.40
N SER A 663 14.11 -12.71 -28.32
CA SER A 663 13.73 -12.52 -29.73
C SER A 663 13.55 -13.87 -30.43
N TYR A 664 14.32 -14.88 -30.04
CA TYR A 664 14.10 -16.26 -30.44
C TYR A 664 12.74 -16.81 -29.97
N ILE A 665 12.38 -16.61 -28.70
CA ILE A 665 11.05 -16.97 -28.18
C ILE A 665 9.95 -16.28 -28.99
N PHE A 666 10.12 -14.99 -29.29
CA PHE A 666 9.17 -14.25 -30.12
C PHE A 666 9.00 -14.90 -31.50
N LYS A 667 10.09 -15.21 -32.21
CA LYS A 667 10.03 -15.90 -33.51
C LYS A 667 9.41 -17.29 -33.40
N LEU A 668 9.76 -18.06 -32.38
CA LEU A 668 9.17 -19.37 -32.15
C LEU A 668 7.65 -19.28 -31.97
N THR A 669 7.18 -18.34 -31.15
CA THR A 669 5.77 -18.26 -30.76
C THR A 669 4.90 -17.50 -31.75
N MET A 670 5.37 -16.35 -32.25
CA MET A 670 4.60 -15.44 -33.09
C MET A 670 4.72 -15.74 -34.57
N GLU A 671 5.92 -16.10 -35.06
CA GLU A 671 6.15 -16.37 -36.48
C GLU A 671 5.96 -17.85 -36.81
N ASN A 672 6.48 -18.72 -35.95
CA ASN A 672 6.51 -20.17 -36.21
C ASN A 672 5.48 -20.97 -35.40
N GLN A 673 4.68 -20.33 -34.53
CA GLN A 673 3.60 -20.96 -33.74
C GLN A 673 4.01 -22.11 -32.79
N TYR A 674 5.30 -22.25 -32.44
CA TYR A 674 5.79 -23.15 -31.40
C TYR A 674 5.55 -22.60 -29.99
N GLN A 675 4.29 -22.47 -29.61
CA GLN A 675 3.85 -21.84 -28.35
C GLN A 675 4.32 -22.60 -27.11
N ALA A 676 4.16 -23.92 -27.06
CA ALA A 676 4.54 -24.71 -25.88
C ALA A 676 6.06 -24.74 -25.63
N ILE A 677 6.86 -24.92 -26.68
CA ILE A 677 8.32 -24.88 -26.58
C ILE A 677 8.80 -23.48 -26.20
N GLY A 678 8.24 -22.43 -26.82
CA GLY A 678 8.54 -21.05 -26.44
C GLY A 678 8.21 -20.76 -24.97
N ALA A 679 7.08 -21.25 -24.48
CA ALA A 679 6.68 -21.13 -23.07
C ALA A 679 7.62 -21.91 -22.12
N ALA A 680 8.12 -23.08 -22.54
CA ALA A 680 9.10 -23.86 -21.78
C ALA A 680 10.45 -23.14 -21.67
N ILE A 681 10.94 -22.57 -22.77
CA ILE A 681 12.17 -21.75 -22.80
C ILE A 681 11.99 -20.53 -21.89
N THR A 682 10.88 -19.78 -22.01
CA THR A 682 10.57 -18.64 -21.14
C THR A 682 10.57 -19.01 -19.66
N SER A 683 9.94 -20.13 -19.30
CA SER A 683 9.87 -20.61 -17.92
C SER A 683 11.25 -20.97 -17.37
N LEU A 684 12.06 -21.70 -18.15
CA LEU A 684 13.43 -22.08 -17.79
C LEU A 684 14.32 -20.85 -17.55
N ILE A 685 14.28 -19.89 -18.48
CA ILE A 685 15.05 -18.65 -18.40
C ILE A 685 14.62 -17.81 -17.20
N SER A 686 13.31 -17.70 -16.96
CA SER A 686 12.78 -16.94 -15.83
C SER A 686 13.29 -17.50 -14.50
N ILE A 687 13.32 -18.82 -14.33
CA ILE A 687 13.89 -19.49 -13.15
C ILE A 687 15.39 -19.20 -13.03
N GLY A 688 16.15 -19.32 -14.13
CA GLY A 688 17.57 -19.01 -14.15
C GLY A 688 17.86 -17.56 -13.75
N LEU A 689 17.14 -16.59 -14.33
CA LEU A 689 17.28 -15.17 -14.02
C LEU A 689 16.88 -14.86 -12.58
N MET A 690 15.79 -15.44 -12.07
CA MET A 690 15.40 -15.30 -10.66
C MET A 690 16.50 -15.82 -9.73
N PHE A 691 17.11 -16.95 -10.05
CA PHE A 691 18.21 -17.52 -9.28
C PHE A 691 19.45 -16.59 -9.27
N PHE A 692 19.90 -16.12 -10.45
CA PHE A 692 21.06 -15.21 -10.53
C PHE A 692 20.78 -13.85 -9.89
N ALA A 693 19.58 -13.29 -10.08
CA ALA A 693 19.16 -12.06 -9.41
C ALA A 693 19.15 -12.24 -7.89
N TYR A 694 18.59 -13.34 -7.39
CA TYR A 694 18.59 -13.67 -5.96
C TYR A 694 20.02 -13.77 -5.40
N LEU A 695 20.94 -14.44 -6.10
CA LEU A 695 22.35 -14.51 -5.70
C LEU A 695 23.00 -13.12 -5.69
N GLY A 696 22.75 -12.29 -6.71
CA GLY A 696 23.22 -10.92 -6.79
C GLY A 696 22.74 -10.06 -5.63
N PHE A 697 21.44 -10.10 -5.33
CA PHE A 697 20.86 -9.37 -4.20
C PHE A 697 21.36 -9.87 -2.84
N ARG A 698 21.42 -11.19 -2.64
CA ARG A 698 21.91 -11.80 -1.38
C ARG A 698 23.37 -11.44 -1.09
N ASN A 699 24.21 -11.37 -2.12
CA ASN A 699 25.64 -11.12 -1.96
C ASN A 699 26.00 -9.64 -1.89
N SER A 700 25.11 -8.73 -2.31
CA SER A 700 25.30 -7.29 -2.20
C SER A 700 25.34 -6.85 -0.73
N LYS A 701 26.41 -6.15 -0.32
CA LYS A 701 26.56 -5.62 1.04
C LYS A 701 25.45 -4.62 1.40
N ALA A 702 24.88 -3.92 0.41
CA ALA A 702 23.75 -3.01 0.59
C ALA A 702 22.55 -3.67 1.30
N PHE A 703 22.31 -4.95 1.02
CA PHE A 703 21.20 -5.70 1.61
C PHE A 703 21.56 -6.36 2.96
N LYS A 704 22.86 -6.49 3.25
CA LYS A 704 23.37 -7.06 4.51
C LYS A 704 23.45 -5.99 5.61
N GLU A 705 23.79 -4.76 5.26
CA GLU A 705 24.03 -3.67 6.21
C GLU A 705 22.79 -2.80 6.50
N GLU A 706 21.73 -2.80 5.68
CA GLU A 706 20.41 -2.24 6.07
C GLU A 706 19.76 -2.99 7.27
N ARG A 707 20.35 -4.11 7.72
CA ARG A 707 19.93 -4.88 8.89
C ARG A 707 20.70 -4.56 10.18
N LEU A 708 21.64 -3.61 10.14
CA LEU A 708 22.31 -3.02 11.31
C LEU A 708 21.78 -1.61 11.54
#